data_AF-A0A3N2E0I2-F1
#
_entry.id   AF-A0A3N2E0I2-F1
#
_cell.length_a   1.000
_cell.length_b   1.000
_cell.length_c   1.000
_cell.angle_alpha   90.00
_cell.angle_beta   90.00
_cell.angle_gamma   90.00
#
_symmetry.space_group_name_H-M   'P 1'
#
loop_
_entity.id
_entity.type
_entity.pdbx_description
1 polymer ?
#
loop_
_entity_poly.entity_id
_entity_poly.type
_entity_poly.pdbx_seq_one_letter_code
_entity_poly.pdbx_strand_id
1 'polypeptide(L)'
;MKKEIDIANKAITVAKAAKAIADDNSGDGLSGETAKALLDTIGVIPVNTAPELQGGVIDGAKKIVDLKVDRKKMLEDMDEQLFGGNNNSDRSLPKDPLVLDLNGDGIHFTSLEESNAQFDLNGNGFATNNSWLNADDGFLVMDKNRDGVINDISELFGSPERTGYEELADLDSNKDGIIDESDERFAELQVWQDSNGDGVSQADELRSLSEVGIASVSLAHVAVEGGQGDAQLARQGTFEWENGEAGVAGGATGIAADVLFTSDPTLSTYVGEVTHDTAVEVVANIKGLGVVADLHIAMSLDNATQSEMISLINGGSIASIANNIDQILVAWAGVENIQLSAIDPDSGLAADEQGNVTFSRAGVALSVEQLGVLKSFSGLDILNIGDGQWREDGVVKSTGEAYRNAYATLARNTLVNIVVANGLLSDILPDAVYDFESGATQLIDSELIGFLIDVEAAEPTFSANDYVAAIYYEYYEQIVGFMGEANGDKASIDTLLVAAMAVMETSLFDTEDLFIYAISEIEDFEALLPIFESELINLIPSLSSPTVGSDVDDVIVADSGNNIIVGLDGADSLNGGAGDDIIYGNSGSDTLDGEGGNDVLYGGEGDDHIIDNSGRNRLFGGEGSDALTGLGELFGGAGNDILTAYAFGNNTLDGGAGNDTLTTSQITSSSRAYQNSYRGGKGNDTLTGGYSADTYHYALGDGHDVITDTGYGSNQSSSYHRADTLVLAADITAEMVTFSHTMAGDIVMQIIDPDNAANNGSITLKGAYSSNVANRIEEVIFLSDATGASDLNESEIQVLAINNAAASDLDDRLMGTIGDDVVHGGQGHDLLFGQAGNDRLEGGAGNDTLTGDAGADLLIGDSMTETVEGGSDTYLFAEGDGADVIFNHDDSVDSIDTAVFEEASLHDLWFSRADDNLQINRVGSDDSVEVSRWFEDESFELDQIEVDGAVLLNNQVDLLVNAMAAFEAPDGVGDVVPQEVKDELQVALAEAWQVS
;
A
#
# COMPACT_ATOMS: atom_id res chain seq x y z
N MET A 1 1.19 -39.19 -29.30
CA MET A 1 -0.20 -39.71 -29.25
C MET A 1 -0.38 -41.15 -28.79
N LYS A 2 -0.15 -42.22 -29.58
CA LYS A 2 -0.45 -43.61 -29.10
C LYS A 2 0.41 -44.04 -27.90
N LYS A 3 1.59 -43.43 -27.74
CA LYS A 3 2.52 -43.58 -26.62
C LYS A 3 2.09 -42.77 -25.39
N GLU A 4 1.60 -41.53 -25.59
CA GLU A 4 0.99 -40.70 -24.54
C GLU A 4 -0.31 -41.30 -24.01
N ILE A 5 -1.15 -41.89 -24.86
CA ILE A 5 -2.37 -42.59 -24.46
C ILE A 5 -2.04 -43.84 -23.63
N ASP A 6 -0.92 -44.52 -23.91
CA ASP A 6 -0.48 -45.69 -23.14
C ASP A 6 0.10 -45.30 -21.77
N ILE A 7 0.75 -44.12 -21.69
CA ILE A 7 1.27 -43.54 -20.44
C ILE A 7 0.11 -43.02 -19.57
N ALA A 8 -0.84 -42.28 -20.17
CA ALA A 8 -2.03 -41.80 -19.48
C ALA A 8 -2.89 -42.96 -18.97
N ASN A 9 -3.06 -44.03 -19.75
CA ASN A 9 -3.80 -45.21 -19.29
C ASN A 9 -3.09 -45.97 -18.16
N LYS A 10 -1.74 -45.95 -18.11
CA LYS A 10 -0.97 -46.52 -16.99
C LYS A 10 -1.07 -45.66 -15.74
N ALA A 11 -1.00 -44.34 -15.86
CA ALA A 11 -1.23 -43.40 -14.76
C ALA A 11 -2.66 -43.51 -14.20
N ILE A 12 -3.68 -43.64 -15.07
CA ILE A 12 -5.08 -43.85 -14.68
C ILE A 12 -5.25 -45.22 -13.99
N THR A 13 -4.49 -46.24 -14.37
CA THR A 13 -4.54 -47.56 -13.73
C THR A 13 -3.91 -47.53 -12.33
N VAL A 14 -2.84 -46.76 -12.15
CA VAL A 14 -2.20 -46.52 -10.84
C VAL A 14 -3.11 -45.69 -9.92
N ALA A 15 -3.70 -44.62 -10.44
CA ALA A 15 -4.64 -43.79 -9.68
C ALA A 15 -5.93 -44.54 -9.29
N LYS A 16 -6.44 -45.43 -10.15
CA LYS A 16 -7.58 -46.30 -9.83
C LYS A 16 -7.23 -47.37 -8.79
N ALA A 17 -5.98 -47.84 -8.77
CA ALA A 17 -5.50 -48.75 -7.74
C ALA A 17 -5.34 -48.04 -6.38
N ALA A 18 -4.81 -46.81 -6.36
CA ALA A 18 -4.71 -45.98 -5.16
C ALA A 18 -6.10 -45.60 -4.60
N LYS A 19 -7.06 -45.27 -5.48
CA LYS A 19 -8.44 -44.99 -5.08
C LYS A 19 -9.17 -46.23 -4.55
N ALA A 20 -8.95 -47.41 -5.12
CA ALA A 20 -9.51 -48.66 -4.60
C ALA A 20 -8.92 -49.07 -3.23
N ILE A 21 -7.73 -48.57 -2.87
CA ILE A 21 -7.11 -48.73 -1.54
C ILE A 21 -7.74 -47.74 -0.54
N ALA A 22 -8.04 -46.51 -0.97
CA ALA A 22 -8.68 -45.49 -0.14
C ALA A 22 -10.18 -45.76 0.11
N ASP A 23 -10.89 -46.39 -0.84
CA ASP A 23 -12.33 -46.65 -0.76
C ASP A 23 -12.69 -47.93 0.04
N ASP A 24 -11.74 -48.79 0.41
CA ASP A 24 -11.99 -49.98 1.24
C ASP A 24 -11.98 -49.64 2.74
N ASN A 25 -13.08 -49.03 3.18
CA ASN A 25 -13.40 -48.73 4.58
C ASN A 25 -13.90 -49.97 5.34
N SER A 26 -13.25 -51.12 5.15
CA SER A 26 -13.49 -52.32 5.96
C SER A 26 -12.20 -52.68 6.67
N GLY A 27 -12.14 -52.50 7.99
CA GLY A 27 -10.94 -52.62 8.83
C GLY A 27 -10.26 -53.99 8.90
N ASP A 28 -10.24 -54.79 7.84
CA ASP A 28 -9.41 -55.99 7.68
C ASP A 28 -8.42 -55.78 6.52
N GLY A 29 -7.14 -55.58 6.84
CA GLY A 29 -6.09 -55.26 5.86
C GLY A 29 -5.96 -56.21 4.66
N LEU A 30 -5.54 -55.65 3.52
CA LEU A 30 -5.32 -56.32 2.24
C LEU A 30 -4.54 -57.64 2.36
N SER A 31 -5.15 -58.75 1.90
CA SER A 31 -4.51 -60.06 1.92
C SER A 31 -3.26 -60.10 1.02
N GLY A 32 -2.16 -60.68 1.53
CA GLY A 32 -0.83 -60.68 0.90
C GLY A 32 -0.72 -61.33 -0.48
N GLU A 33 -1.76 -62.01 -0.97
CA GLU A 33 -1.80 -62.53 -2.35
C GLU A 33 -2.13 -61.45 -3.39
N THR A 34 -2.88 -60.41 -3.02
CA THR A 34 -3.26 -59.30 -3.91
C THR A 34 -2.10 -58.30 -4.08
N ALA A 35 -1.35 -58.01 -3.00
CA ALA A 35 -0.18 -57.14 -3.05
C ALA A 35 0.96 -57.72 -3.90
N LYS A 36 1.12 -59.04 -3.90
CA LYS A 36 2.14 -59.74 -4.68
C LYS A 36 1.86 -59.75 -6.19
N ALA A 37 0.58 -59.83 -6.58
CA ALA A 37 0.19 -59.72 -7.99
C ALA A 37 0.40 -58.30 -8.57
N LEU A 38 0.30 -57.27 -7.71
CA LEU A 38 0.59 -55.88 -8.07
C LEU A 38 2.10 -55.63 -8.25
N LEU A 39 2.93 -56.13 -7.34
CA LEU A 39 4.40 -56.03 -7.40
C LEU A 39 4.99 -56.71 -8.65
N ASP A 40 4.44 -57.86 -9.07
CA ASP A 40 4.85 -58.55 -10.30
C ASP A 40 4.48 -57.77 -11.58
N THR A 41 3.54 -56.81 -11.52
CA THR A 41 3.13 -55.97 -12.65
C THR A 41 4.01 -54.72 -12.82
N ILE A 42 4.70 -54.28 -11.77
CA ILE A 42 5.55 -53.08 -11.74
C ILE A 42 7.03 -53.42 -12.08
N GLY A 43 7.39 -54.69 -12.16
CA GLY A 43 8.74 -55.14 -12.48
C GLY A 43 9.15 -54.95 -13.95
N VAL A 44 10.28 -54.23 -14.14
CA VAL A 44 11.16 -54.13 -15.32
C VAL A 44 10.96 -52.91 -16.26
N ILE A 45 11.62 -51.77 -15.97
CA ILE A 45 12.43 -50.98 -16.95
C ILE A 45 13.60 -50.28 -16.19
N PRO A 46 14.85 -50.25 -16.72
CA PRO A 46 16.04 -49.71 -16.05
C PRO A 46 16.21 -48.19 -16.15
N VAL A 47 16.84 -47.61 -15.12
CA VAL A 47 17.27 -46.21 -14.99
C VAL A 47 18.42 -45.91 -15.97
N ASN A 48 18.11 -45.21 -17.06
CA ASN A 48 19.02 -44.33 -17.83
C ASN A 48 18.40 -44.02 -19.21
N THR A 49 17.65 -42.91 -19.32
CA THR A 49 17.55 -42.02 -20.49
C THR A 49 16.37 -41.05 -20.32
N ALA A 50 16.61 -39.87 -19.72
CA ALA A 50 15.82 -38.64 -19.94
C ALA A 50 16.54 -37.44 -19.28
N PRO A 51 17.33 -36.65 -20.02
CA PRO A 51 17.99 -35.44 -19.49
C PRO A 51 17.04 -34.25 -19.25
N GLU A 52 15.79 -34.32 -19.73
CA GLU A 52 14.87 -33.17 -19.74
C GLU A 52 14.04 -33.01 -18.44
N LEU A 53 14.16 -33.92 -17.48
CA LEU A 53 13.54 -33.78 -16.14
C LEU A 53 14.49 -33.19 -15.08
N GLN A 54 15.77 -33.00 -15.39
CA GLN A 54 16.71 -32.36 -14.47
C GLN A 54 16.65 -30.83 -14.52
N GLY A 55 16.12 -30.22 -15.59
CA GLY A 55 16.10 -28.76 -15.73
C GLY A 55 15.17 -28.04 -14.74
N GLY A 56 13.93 -28.52 -14.58
CA GLY A 56 12.92 -27.80 -13.79
C GLY A 56 13.06 -27.92 -12.28
N VAL A 57 13.54 -29.07 -11.78
CA VAL A 57 13.74 -29.29 -10.34
C VAL A 57 15.04 -28.64 -9.85
N ILE A 58 16.06 -28.57 -10.71
CA ILE A 58 17.32 -27.87 -10.39
C ILE A 58 17.14 -26.35 -10.48
N ASP A 59 16.28 -25.82 -11.36
CA ASP A 59 15.96 -24.38 -11.40
C ASP A 59 15.12 -23.94 -10.18
N GLY A 60 14.17 -24.77 -9.74
CA GLY A 60 13.39 -24.50 -8.53
C GLY A 60 14.24 -24.50 -7.26
N ALA A 61 15.17 -25.45 -7.14
CA ALA A 61 16.11 -25.51 -6.00
C ALA A 61 17.21 -24.44 -6.07
N LYS A 62 17.64 -24.01 -7.27
CA LYS A 62 18.53 -22.85 -7.45
C LYS A 62 17.88 -21.54 -7.00
N LYS A 63 16.55 -21.42 -7.14
CA LYS A 63 15.79 -20.25 -6.70
C LYS A 63 15.68 -20.10 -5.17
N ILE A 64 15.79 -21.21 -4.43
CA ILE A 64 15.67 -21.26 -2.96
C ILE A 64 16.96 -20.80 -2.25
N VAL A 65 18.10 -20.76 -2.95
CA VAL A 65 19.39 -20.27 -2.42
C VAL A 65 20.08 -19.40 -3.47
N ASP A 66 19.33 -18.51 -4.12
CA ASP A 66 19.93 -17.46 -4.93
C ASP A 66 20.02 -16.20 -4.06
N LEU A 67 21.24 -15.85 -3.65
CA LEU A 67 21.64 -14.63 -2.94
C LEU A 67 21.17 -13.31 -3.60
N LYS A 68 20.43 -13.40 -4.71
CA LYS A 68 19.74 -12.30 -5.38
C LYS A 68 18.55 -11.77 -4.57
N VAL A 69 17.86 -12.61 -3.79
CA VAL A 69 16.71 -12.19 -2.96
C VAL A 69 17.17 -11.42 -1.72
N ASP A 70 18.24 -11.88 -1.07
CA ASP A 70 18.86 -11.21 0.10
C ASP A 70 19.31 -9.78 -0.22
N ARG A 71 19.86 -9.59 -1.43
CA ARG A 71 20.40 -8.32 -1.92
C ARG A 71 19.32 -7.29 -2.25
N LYS A 72 18.28 -7.68 -3.00
CA LYS A 72 17.21 -6.78 -3.44
C LYS A 72 16.50 -6.19 -2.21
N LYS A 73 16.16 -7.05 -1.25
CA LYS A 73 15.49 -6.66 -0.01
C LYS A 73 16.37 -5.83 0.92
N MET A 74 17.65 -6.17 1.08
CA MET A 74 18.58 -5.34 1.88
C MET A 74 18.72 -3.91 1.30
N LEU A 75 18.72 -3.77 -0.03
CA LEU A 75 18.80 -2.47 -0.69
C LEU A 75 17.46 -1.71 -0.69
N GLU A 76 16.34 -2.42 -0.85
CA GLU A 76 14.98 -1.88 -0.70
C GLU A 76 14.75 -1.37 0.73
N ASP A 77 15.19 -2.13 1.74
CA ASP A 77 15.14 -1.74 3.16
C ASP A 77 16.02 -0.50 3.46
N MET A 78 17.04 -0.24 2.64
CA MET A 78 17.89 0.96 2.72
C MET A 78 17.37 2.14 1.87
N ASP A 79 16.19 1.99 1.23
CA ASP A 79 15.46 2.94 0.37
C ASP A 79 16.17 3.42 -0.92
N GLU A 80 15.47 3.25 -2.04
CA GLU A 80 15.86 3.75 -3.37
C GLU A 80 15.94 5.29 -3.42
N GLN A 81 15.29 6.05 -2.53
CA GLN A 81 15.46 7.52 -2.41
C GLN A 81 16.69 7.97 -1.62
N LEU A 82 17.21 7.16 -0.68
CA LEU A 82 18.53 7.40 -0.07
C LEU A 82 19.65 7.21 -1.11
N PHE A 83 19.38 6.37 -2.12
CA PHE A 83 20.20 6.17 -3.33
C PHE A 83 19.60 6.83 -4.58
N GLY A 84 18.63 7.74 -4.40
CA GLY A 84 17.69 8.28 -5.40
C GLY A 84 18.27 9.26 -6.40
N GLY A 85 19.43 8.92 -6.93
CA GLY A 85 19.99 9.52 -8.11
C GLY A 85 21.05 8.57 -8.65
N ASN A 86 20.71 7.81 -9.70
CA ASN A 86 21.61 7.08 -10.59
C ASN A 86 23.08 7.13 -10.16
N ASN A 87 23.52 6.24 -9.28
CA ASN A 87 24.93 5.87 -9.08
C ASN A 87 25.96 7.04 -9.13
N ASN A 88 25.66 8.21 -8.53
CA ASN A 88 26.46 9.43 -8.79
C ASN A 88 26.88 10.29 -7.60
N SER A 89 26.59 9.93 -6.34
CA SER A 89 26.88 10.84 -5.22
C SER A 89 28.30 10.76 -4.66
N ASP A 90 29.10 9.72 -4.95
CA ASP A 90 30.50 9.65 -4.50
C ASP A 90 31.50 9.51 -5.65
N ARG A 91 31.50 10.50 -6.56
CA ARG A 91 32.57 10.69 -7.55
C ARG A 91 33.82 11.31 -6.93
N SER A 92 34.20 10.92 -5.71
CA SER A 92 35.35 11.52 -5.04
C SER A 92 36.69 11.13 -5.68
N LEU A 93 36.73 10.10 -6.54
CA LEU A 93 37.89 9.75 -7.37
C LEU A 93 37.45 9.30 -8.79
N PRO A 94 37.33 10.20 -9.78
CA PRO A 94 36.92 9.83 -11.13
C PRO A 94 37.96 8.87 -11.75
N LYS A 95 37.53 7.64 -12.05
CA LYS A 95 38.28 6.66 -12.84
C LYS A 95 37.65 6.64 -14.22
N ASP A 96 38.35 7.21 -15.20
CA ASP A 96 37.79 7.57 -16.50
C ASP A 96 38.58 6.95 -17.67
N PRO A 97 38.44 5.63 -17.90
CA PRO A 97 39.11 4.95 -19.01
C PRO A 97 38.94 5.68 -20.35
N LEU A 98 40.03 5.77 -21.10
CA LEU A 98 40.07 6.38 -22.43
C LEU A 98 39.52 5.41 -23.50
N VAL A 99 38.44 5.79 -24.17
CA VAL A 99 37.78 5.01 -25.23
C VAL A 99 37.87 5.69 -26.59
N LEU A 100 37.70 4.91 -27.66
CA LEU A 100 37.84 5.32 -29.05
C LEU A 100 36.57 4.98 -29.84
N ASP A 101 36.04 5.97 -30.57
CA ASP A 101 34.95 5.80 -31.54
C ASP A 101 35.51 5.20 -32.84
N LEU A 102 35.28 3.91 -33.07
CA LEU A 102 35.92 3.17 -34.16
C LEU A 102 35.08 3.13 -35.44
N ASN A 103 33.78 3.37 -35.35
CA ASN A 103 32.87 3.31 -36.49
C ASN A 103 32.54 4.74 -37.04
N GLY A 104 32.78 5.79 -36.26
CA GLY A 104 32.59 7.20 -36.59
C GLY A 104 31.15 7.71 -36.45
N ASP A 105 30.27 7.00 -35.75
CA ASP A 105 28.89 7.46 -35.45
C ASP A 105 28.71 7.99 -34.01
N GLY A 106 29.79 8.06 -33.25
CA GLY A 106 29.83 8.51 -31.86
C GLY A 106 30.11 7.36 -30.90
N ILE A 107 30.42 7.69 -29.64
CA ILE A 107 30.67 6.67 -28.61
C ILE A 107 29.33 6.17 -28.06
N HIS A 108 29.14 4.85 -28.09
CA HIS A 108 27.90 4.22 -27.63
C HIS A 108 28.11 3.29 -26.42
N PHE A 109 27.11 3.23 -25.55
CA PHE A 109 27.15 2.48 -24.31
C PHE A 109 25.96 1.54 -24.17
N THR A 110 26.20 0.41 -23.51
CA THR A 110 25.16 -0.47 -22.97
C THR A 110 24.87 0.02 -21.55
N SER A 111 23.59 0.24 -21.22
CA SER A 111 23.17 0.70 -19.90
C SER A 111 23.57 -0.31 -18.81
N LEU A 112 23.61 0.13 -17.55
CA LEU A 112 23.95 -0.77 -16.44
C LEU A 112 22.95 -1.94 -16.32
N GLU A 113 21.67 -1.68 -16.60
CA GLU A 113 20.60 -2.69 -16.56
C GLU A 113 20.75 -3.76 -17.64
N GLU A 114 21.24 -3.38 -18.83
CA GLU A 114 21.39 -4.29 -19.98
C GLU A 114 22.77 -4.97 -20.03
N SER A 115 23.75 -4.42 -19.29
CA SER A 115 25.13 -4.90 -19.29
C SER A 115 25.34 -6.09 -18.34
N ASN A 116 26.18 -7.04 -18.79
CA ASN A 116 26.69 -8.13 -17.96
C ASN A 116 28.21 -8.01 -17.74
N ALA A 117 28.79 -6.85 -18.06
CA ALA A 117 30.24 -6.66 -18.02
C ALA A 117 30.74 -6.54 -16.57
N GLN A 118 31.52 -7.51 -16.12
CA GLN A 118 32.14 -7.49 -14.80
C GLN A 118 33.62 -7.14 -14.90
N PHE A 119 33.99 -5.95 -14.42
CA PHE A 119 35.39 -5.50 -14.39
C PHE A 119 35.65 -4.69 -13.12
N ASP A 120 36.83 -4.85 -12.55
CA ASP A 120 37.26 -4.08 -11.38
C ASP A 120 37.76 -2.69 -11.83
N LEU A 121 36.82 -1.80 -12.13
CA LEU A 121 37.16 -0.43 -12.53
C LEU A 121 37.81 0.38 -11.42
N ASN A 122 37.74 -0.10 -10.17
CA ASN A 122 38.16 0.66 -9.01
C ASN A 122 39.46 0.13 -8.35
N GLY A 123 39.95 -1.03 -8.77
CA GLY A 123 41.17 -1.67 -8.28
C GLY A 123 41.07 -2.17 -6.83
N ASN A 124 39.87 -2.44 -6.32
CA ASN A 124 39.66 -2.95 -4.96
C ASN A 124 39.72 -4.48 -4.85
N GLY A 125 39.93 -5.18 -5.96
CA GLY A 125 39.96 -6.64 -6.05
C GLY A 125 38.60 -7.28 -6.32
N PHE A 126 37.55 -6.49 -6.55
CA PHE A 126 36.20 -6.95 -6.86
C PHE A 126 35.76 -6.41 -8.21
N ALA A 127 35.51 -7.32 -9.16
CA ALA A 127 34.93 -6.97 -10.44
C ALA A 127 33.42 -6.72 -10.26
N THR A 128 32.99 -5.47 -10.43
CA THR A 128 31.59 -5.03 -10.31
C THR A 128 30.90 -5.07 -11.65
N ASN A 129 29.56 -5.20 -11.67
CA ASN A 129 28.81 -5.02 -12.90
C ASN A 129 28.86 -3.54 -13.32
N ASN A 130 29.17 -3.26 -14.58
CA ASN A 130 29.32 -1.90 -15.07
C ASN A 130 28.42 -1.66 -16.28
N SER A 131 27.87 -0.45 -16.41
CA SER A 131 27.57 0.09 -17.75
C SER A 131 28.81 -0.04 -18.61
N TRP A 132 28.65 -0.32 -19.90
CA TRP A 132 29.78 -0.77 -20.72
C TRP A 132 29.83 -0.14 -22.08
N LEU A 133 31.00 -0.21 -22.71
CA LEU A 133 31.21 0.27 -24.07
C LEU A 133 30.63 -0.74 -25.06
N ASN A 134 29.91 -0.27 -26.08
CA ASN A 134 29.39 -1.16 -27.10
C ASN A 134 30.53 -1.74 -27.96
N ALA A 135 30.30 -2.96 -28.48
CA ALA A 135 31.30 -3.73 -29.23
C ALA A 135 31.79 -3.06 -30.54
N ASP A 136 31.09 -2.04 -31.03
CA ASP A 136 31.48 -1.25 -32.20
C ASP A 136 32.58 -0.22 -31.90
N ASP A 137 32.79 0.13 -30.63
CA ASP A 137 33.86 0.99 -30.13
C ASP A 137 34.93 0.16 -29.38
N GLY A 138 35.96 0.81 -28.83
CA GLY A 138 36.98 0.11 -28.05
C GLY A 138 37.71 0.95 -27.00
N PHE A 139 38.15 0.29 -25.92
CA PHE A 139 39.03 0.87 -24.91
C PHE A 139 40.46 1.00 -25.44
N LEU A 140 41.12 2.12 -25.19
CA LEU A 140 42.57 2.20 -25.33
C LEU A 140 43.20 1.54 -24.12
N VAL A 141 44.07 0.55 -24.36
CA VAL A 141 44.66 -0.28 -23.30
C VAL A 141 46.15 -0.52 -23.53
N MET A 142 46.85 -0.92 -22.47
CA MET A 142 48.23 -1.36 -22.52
C MET A 142 48.45 -2.44 -21.47
N ASP A 143 48.72 -3.67 -21.93
CA ASP A 143 49.12 -4.80 -21.08
C ASP A 143 50.47 -4.48 -20.41
N LYS A 144 50.41 -3.99 -19.16
CA LYS A 144 51.58 -3.50 -18.41
C LYS A 144 52.35 -4.66 -17.80
N ASN A 145 51.66 -5.74 -17.44
CA ASN A 145 52.25 -6.89 -16.75
C ASN A 145 52.78 -7.97 -17.73
N ARG A 146 52.38 -7.90 -19.01
CA ARG A 146 52.72 -8.78 -20.15
C ARG A 146 52.19 -10.20 -20.02
N ASP A 147 51.02 -10.38 -19.42
CA ASP A 147 50.34 -11.67 -19.31
C ASP A 147 49.40 -11.97 -20.51
N GLY A 148 49.17 -10.99 -21.37
CA GLY A 148 48.36 -11.10 -22.59
C GLY A 148 46.85 -10.96 -22.37
N VAL A 149 46.42 -10.51 -21.19
CA VAL A 149 45.02 -10.20 -20.87
C VAL A 149 44.95 -8.82 -20.22
N ILE A 150 43.85 -8.10 -20.44
CA ILE A 150 43.57 -6.85 -19.74
C ILE A 150 42.61 -7.17 -18.61
N ASN A 151 43.11 -7.20 -17.39
CA ASN A 151 42.35 -7.64 -16.21
C ASN A 151 42.54 -6.73 -14.98
N ASP A 152 43.42 -5.73 -15.08
CA ASP A 152 43.68 -4.76 -14.03
C ASP A 152 43.40 -3.34 -14.53
N ILE A 153 42.77 -2.51 -13.69
CA ILE A 153 42.45 -1.12 -14.06
C ILE A 153 43.68 -0.31 -14.49
N SER A 154 44.87 -0.63 -13.96
CA SER A 154 46.10 0.03 -14.37
C SER A 154 46.48 -0.26 -15.82
N GLU A 155 45.87 -1.24 -16.48
CA GLU A 155 46.08 -1.56 -17.89
C GLU A 155 45.14 -0.80 -18.82
N LEU A 156 44.10 -0.15 -18.25
CA LEU A 156 43.34 0.91 -18.89
C LEU A 156 44.03 2.26 -18.66
N PHE A 157 43.74 3.24 -19.51
CA PHE A 157 44.26 4.60 -19.35
C PHE A 157 43.31 5.44 -18.50
N GLY A 158 43.70 5.77 -17.27
CA GLY A 158 42.94 6.57 -16.32
C GLY A 158 43.08 6.02 -14.90
N SER A 159 43.20 6.89 -13.89
CA SER A 159 43.37 6.50 -12.49
C SER A 159 42.80 7.56 -11.52
N PRO A 160 42.63 7.23 -10.22
CA PRO A 160 42.12 8.19 -9.22
C PRO A 160 42.81 9.54 -9.18
N GLU A 161 44.10 9.58 -9.53
CA GLU A 161 44.96 10.75 -9.39
C GLU A 161 45.26 11.43 -10.74
N ARG A 162 44.96 10.76 -11.87
CA ARG A 162 45.36 11.19 -13.22
C ARG A 162 44.35 10.76 -14.27
N THR A 163 44.06 11.64 -15.21
CA THR A 163 43.12 11.34 -16.31
C THR A 163 43.75 10.40 -17.34
N GLY A 164 42.93 9.74 -18.17
CA GLY A 164 43.42 8.90 -19.27
C GLY A 164 44.39 9.63 -20.20
N TYR A 165 44.06 10.87 -20.60
CA TYR A 165 44.97 11.73 -21.38
C TYR A 165 46.28 12.10 -20.66
N GLU A 166 46.27 12.30 -19.34
CA GLU A 166 47.49 12.60 -18.58
C GLU A 166 48.41 11.38 -18.51
N GLU A 167 47.87 10.17 -18.40
CA GLU A 167 48.65 8.94 -18.46
C GLU A 167 49.16 8.65 -19.87
N LEU A 168 48.35 8.91 -20.89
CA LEU A 168 48.74 8.78 -22.29
C LEU A 168 49.88 9.75 -22.65
N ALA A 169 49.89 10.96 -22.08
CA ALA A 169 50.95 11.95 -22.30
C ALA A 169 52.33 11.51 -21.80
N ASP A 170 52.42 10.53 -20.88
CA ASP A 170 53.71 9.96 -20.47
C ASP A 170 54.37 9.14 -21.59
N LEU A 171 53.60 8.73 -22.60
CA LEU A 171 54.09 7.95 -23.74
C LEU A 171 54.60 8.83 -24.89
N ASP A 172 54.37 10.15 -24.85
CA ASP A 172 54.89 11.13 -25.82
C ASP A 172 56.38 11.40 -25.56
N SER A 173 57.21 10.56 -26.17
CA SER A 173 58.66 10.55 -25.99
C SER A 173 59.33 11.74 -26.69
N ASN A 174 58.72 12.22 -27.78
CA ASN A 174 59.28 13.26 -28.64
C ASN A 174 58.75 14.68 -28.27
N LYS A 175 57.68 14.74 -27.47
CA LYS A 175 56.97 15.92 -26.94
C LYS A 175 56.27 16.78 -27.98
N ASP A 176 55.74 16.18 -29.03
CA ASP A 176 55.01 16.89 -30.09
C ASP A 176 53.50 17.02 -29.83
N GLY A 177 52.99 16.40 -28.76
CA GLY A 177 51.59 16.46 -28.36
C GLY A 177 50.69 15.41 -29.03
N ILE A 178 51.29 14.45 -29.72
CA ILE A 178 50.60 13.36 -30.43
C ILE A 178 51.30 12.04 -30.06
N ILE A 179 50.52 10.97 -29.94
CA ILE A 179 51.06 9.61 -29.75
C ILE A 179 51.01 8.90 -31.10
N ASP A 180 52.18 8.68 -31.72
CA ASP A 180 52.31 8.06 -33.05
C ASP A 180 53.53 7.12 -33.16
N GLU A 181 53.81 6.58 -34.36
CA GLU A 181 54.93 5.65 -34.61
C GLU A 181 56.33 6.22 -34.26
N SER A 182 56.44 7.53 -34.08
CA SER A 182 57.67 8.22 -33.64
C SER A 182 57.92 8.06 -32.15
N ASP A 183 56.95 7.55 -31.39
CA ASP A 183 57.07 7.29 -29.96
C ASP A 183 57.54 5.89 -29.60
N GLU A 184 58.45 5.81 -28.62
CA GLU A 184 59.14 4.57 -28.26
C GLU A 184 58.19 3.44 -27.85
N ARG A 185 57.00 3.77 -27.32
CA ARG A 185 56.03 2.80 -26.76
C ARG A 185 54.72 2.73 -27.54
N PHE A 186 54.61 3.36 -28.70
CA PHE A 186 53.39 3.32 -29.52
C PHE A 186 52.97 1.89 -29.88
N ALA A 187 53.94 1.02 -30.18
CA ALA A 187 53.69 -0.37 -30.53
C ALA A 187 53.19 -1.25 -29.36
N GLU A 188 53.23 -0.75 -28.12
CA GLU A 188 52.69 -1.44 -26.93
C GLU A 188 51.20 -1.11 -26.70
N LEU A 189 50.66 -0.10 -27.38
CA LEU A 189 49.25 0.27 -27.28
C LEU A 189 48.36 -0.70 -28.06
N GLN A 190 47.23 -1.03 -27.46
CA GLN A 190 46.21 -1.88 -28.05
C GLN A 190 44.82 -1.24 -27.90
N VAL A 191 43.88 -1.72 -28.70
CA VAL A 191 42.46 -1.45 -28.57
C VAL A 191 41.79 -2.75 -28.12
N TRP A 192 41.03 -2.67 -27.03
CA TRP A 192 40.17 -3.75 -26.56
C TRP A 192 38.73 -3.49 -27.01
N GLN A 193 38.24 -4.32 -27.92
CA GLN A 193 36.83 -4.33 -28.35
C GLN A 193 36.15 -5.57 -27.76
N ASP A 194 35.55 -5.40 -26.59
CA ASP A 194 34.77 -6.45 -25.95
C ASP A 194 33.54 -6.80 -26.80
N SER A 195 33.60 -7.95 -27.47
CA SER A 195 32.64 -8.32 -28.51
C SER A 195 31.42 -9.02 -27.94
N ASN A 196 31.54 -9.61 -26.75
CA ASN A 196 30.45 -10.29 -26.05
C ASN A 196 29.89 -9.48 -24.87
N GLY A 197 30.54 -8.38 -24.50
CA GLY A 197 30.13 -7.46 -23.45
C GLY A 197 30.24 -8.06 -22.04
N ASP A 198 31.16 -9.00 -21.81
CA ASP A 198 31.32 -9.68 -20.52
C ASP A 198 32.36 -9.03 -19.59
N GLY A 199 33.09 -8.02 -20.07
CA GLY A 199 34.11 -7.31 -19.30
C GLY A 199 35.40 -8.10 -19.09
N VAL A 200 35.58 -9.25 -19.74
CA VAL A 200 36.77 -10.10 -19.60
C VAL A 200 37.57 -10.07 -20.89
N SER A 201 38.75 -9.46 -20.88
CA SER A 201 39.56 -9.35 -22.08
C SER A 201 40.05 -10.71 -22.60
N GLN A 202 39.79 -10.99 -23.88
CA GLN A 202 40.29 -12.20 -24.55
C GLN A 202 41.22 -11.87 -25.74
N ALA A 203 42.06 -12.83 -26.10
CA ALA A 203 43.12 -12.61 -27.10
C ALA A 203 42.61 -12.22 -28.50
N ASP A 204 41.38 -12.59 -28.87
CA ASP A 204 40.74 -12.21 -30.14
C ASP A 204 40.01 -10.86 -30.11
N GLU A 205 39.90 -10.25 -28.93
CA GLU A 205 39.31 -8.92 -28.71
C GLU A 205 40.36 -7.80 -28.65
N LEU A 206 41.64 -8.17 -28.52
CA LEU A 206 42.76 -7.25 -28.45
C LEU A 206 43.43 -7.09 -29.82
N ARG A 207 43.59 -5.85 -30.28
CA ARG A 207 44.28 -5.52 -31.54
C ARG A 207 45.22 -4.35 -31.34
N SER A 208 46.35 -4.33 -32.05
CA SER A 208 47.23 -3.15 -32.05
C SER A 208 46.57 -1.97 -32.77
N LEU A 209 46.96 -0.72 -32.46
CA LEU A 209 46.44 0.47 -33.13
C LEU A 209 46.60 0.39 -34.66
N SER A 210 47.74 -0.12 -35.13
CA SER A 210 48.01 -0.31 -36.57
C SER A 210 47.10 -1.34 -37.23
N GLU A 211 46.68 -2.38 -36.51
CA GLU A 211 45.74 -3.40 -37.04
C GLU A 211 44.31 -2.86 -37.15
N VAL A 212 43.93 -1.94 -36.25
CA VAL A 212 42.67 -1.20 -36.31
C VAL A 212 42.73 -0.07 -37.34
N GLY A 213 43.94 0.39 -37.71
CA GLY A 213 44.17 1.43 -38.71
C GLY A 213 44.31 2.84 -38.15
N ILE A 214 44.61 2.96 -36.85
CA ILE A 214 44.85 4.24 -36.15
C ILE A 214 46.31 4.63 -36.30
N ALA A 215 46.56 5.81 -36.89
CA ALA A 215 47.90 6.35 -37.10
C ALA A 215 48.43 7.09 -35.88
N SER A 216 47.55 7.84 -35.21
CA SER A 216 47.96 8.69 -34.08
C SER A 216 46.79 9.08 -33.19
N VAL A 217 47.04 9.26 -31.89
CA VAL A 217 46.07 9.79 -30.91
C VAL A 217 46.57 11.15 -30.41
N SER A 218 45.74 12.19 -30.51
CA SER A 218 46.12 13.54 -30.06
C SER A 218 45.97 13.68 -28.55
N LEU A 219 46.94 14.33 -27.88
CA LEU A 219 46.82 14.69 -26.46
C LEU A 219 45.95 15.94 -26.23
N ALA A 220 45.57 16.65 -27.30
CA ALA A 220 44.71 17.81 -27.22
C ALA A 220 43.26 17.39 -26.97
N HIS A 221 42.69 17.85 -25.86
CA HIS A 221 41.33 17.52 -25.45
C HIS A 221 40.63 18.71 -24.80
N VAL A 222 39.31 18.63 -24.70
CA VAL A 222 38.47 19.60 -23.99
C VAL A 222 37.61 18.88 -22.97
N ALA A 223 37.34 19.51 -21.83
CA ALA A 223 36.33 19.03 -20.90
C ALA A 223 34.95 19.13 -21.56
N VAL A 224 34.13 18.10 -21.38
CA VAL A 224 32.77 18.04 -21.92
C VAL A 224 31.81 17.85 -20.76
N GLU A 225 30.72 18.61 -20.75
CA GLU A 225 29.57 18.38 -19.86
C GLU A 225 28.48 17.72 -20.72
N GLY A 226 28.37 16.40 -20.63
CA GLY A 226 27.35 15.63 -21.35
C GLY A 226 27.47 14.15 -21.05
N GLY A 227 26.38 13.55 -20.56
CA GLY A 227 26.24 12.10 -20.37
C GLY A 227 25.06 11.57 -21.17
N GLN A 228 25.12 10.29 -21.53
CA GLN A 228 23.96 9.54 -21.99
C GLN A 228 23.68 8.45 -20.96
N GLY A 229 22.60 8.59 -20.20
CA GLY A 229 22.19 7.58 -19.21
C GLY A 229 23.29 7.27 -18.19
N ASP A 230 23.71 6.01 -18.16
CA ASP A 230 24.64 5.41 -17.18
C ASP A 230 26.13 5.61 -17.52
N ALA A 231 26.49 6.41 -18.52
CA ALA A 231 27.89 6.76 -18.79
C ALA A 231 28.06 8.25 -19.10
N GLN A 232 29.15 8.85 -18.62
CA GLN A 232 29.46 10.26 -18.83
C GLN A 232 30.81 10.47 -19.51
N LEU A 233 30.82 11.26 -20.58
CA LEU A 233 32.06 11.73 -21.19
C LEU A 233 32.59 12.88 -20.34
N ALA A 234 33.79 12.70 -19.76
CA ALA A 234 34.45 13.72 -18.97
C ALA A 234 35.27 14.67 -19.87
N ARG A 235 35.99 14.11 -20.85
CA ARG A 235 36.86 14.85 -21.77
C ARG A 235 36.83 14.23 -23.15
N GLN A 236 36.97 15.05 -24.18
CA GLN A 236 36.95 14.61 -25.56
C GLN A 236 38.12 15.20 -26.34
N GLY A 237 38.83 14.35 -27.06
CA GLY A 237 39.92 14.63 -27.99
C GLY A 237 39.70 13.86 -29.30
N THR A 238 40.77 13.65 -30.06
CA THR A 238 40.68 13.05 -31.41
C THR A 238 41.84 12.11 -31.71
N PHE A 239 41.60 11.13 -32.58
CA PHE A 239 42.65 10.32 -33.21
C PHE A 239 42.56 10.42 -34.74
N GLU A 240 43.63 10.04 -35.46
CA GLU A 240 43.69 10.04 -36.93
C GLU A 240 43.84 8.62 -37.49
N TRP A 241 43.18 8.35 -38.62
CA TRP A 241 43.28 7.07 -39.34
C TRP A 241 44.47 7.05 -40.33
N GLU A 242 45.17 5.91 -40.46
CA GLU A 242 46.33 5.74 -41.36
C GLU A 242 46.04 6.09 -42.83
N ASN A 243 44.82 5.85 -43.30
CA ASN A 243 44.47 5.99 -44.71
C ASN A 243 43.83 7.34 -45.06
N GLY A 244 43.57 8.22 -44.07
CA GLY A 244 42.92 9.53 -44.28
C GLY A 244 41.51 9.49 -44.90
N GLU A 245 40.97 8.31 -45.21
CA GLU A 245 39.63 8.07 -45.72
C GLU A 245 39.01 6.90 -44.93
N ALA A 246 37.96 7.24 -44.15
CA ALA A 246 36.93 6.39 -43.52
C ALA A 246 37.10 6.00 -42.02
N GLY A 247 36.59 6.86 -41.14
CA GLY A 247 35.46 6.47 -40.26
C GLY A 247 34.15 6.82 -40.98
N VAL A 248 33.01 6.20 -40.66
CA VAL A 248 31.76 6.22 -41.46
C VAL A 248 31.02 7.58 -41.39
N ALA A 249 31.69 8.68 -41.75
CA ALA A 249 31.11 9.99 -42.07
C ALA A 249 32.02 10.86 -42.97
N GLY A 250 33.15 10.34 -43.47
CA GLY A 250 34.03 11.08 -44.41
C GLY A 250 34.97 12.12 -43.78
N GLY A 251 35.24 12.04 -42.47
CA GLY A 251 36.31 12.77 -41.79
C GLY A 251 37.60 11.95 -41.67
N ALA A 252 38.76 12.61 -41.59
CA ALA A 252 40.07 11.98 -41.36
C ALA A 252 40.36 11.72 -39.86
N THR A 253 39.46 12.14 -38.98
CA THR A 253 39.62 12.17 -37.52
C THR A 253 38.47 11.43 -36.83
N GLY A 254 38.77 10.55 -35.87
CA GLY A 254 37.81 9.90 -34.96
C GLY A 254 37.78 10.56 -33.57
N ILE A 255 36.84 10.13 -32.72
CA ILE A 255 36.68 10.66 -31.35
C ILE A 255 37.44 9.78 -30.36
N ALA A 256 38.17 10.40 -29.43
CA ALA A 256 38.72 9.74 -28.26
C ALA A 256 38.18 10.43 -26.99
N ALA A 257 37.77 9.69 -25.96
CA ALA A 257 37.17 10.31 -24.78
C ALA A 257 37.50 9.60 -23.47
N ASP A 258 37.74 10.37 -22.40
CA ASP A 258 37.73 9.86 -21.03
C ASP A 258 36.27 9.61 -20.64
N VAL A 259 35.91 8.38 -20.28
CA VAL A 259 34.52 7.99 -19.96
C VAL A 259 34.42 7.51 -18.52
N LEU A 260 33.48 8.10 -17.79
CA LEU A 260 33.06 7.67 -16.46
C LEU A 260 31.92 6.67 -16.63
N PHE A 261 32.21 5.40 -16.33
CA PHE A 261 31.22 4.34 -16.32
C PHE A 261 30.50 4.30 -14.98
N THR A 262 29.19 4.05 -15.03
CA THR A 262 28.41 3.68 -13.86
C THR A 262 28.65 2.23 -13.52
N SER A 263 28.79 1.94 -12.22
CA SER A 263 28.96 0.60 -11.67
C SER A 263 27.84 0.29 -10.68
N ASP A 264 27.47 -0.98 -10.60
CA ASP A 264 26.67 -1.54 -9.51
C ASP A 264 27.62 -2.33 -8.58
N PRO A 265 28.07 -1.72 -7.48
CA PRO A 265 28.98 -2.38 -6.56
C PRO A 265 28.32 -3.52 -5.76
N THR A 266 26.99 -3.63 -5.81
CA THR A 266 26.23 -4.69 -5.12
C THR A 266 26.31 -6.03 -5.88
N LEU A 267 26.68 -5.99 -7.17
CA LEU A 267 26.91 -7.13 -8.05
C LEU A 267 28.40 -7.29 -8.36
N SER A 268 29.18 -7.71 -7.37
CA SER A 268 30.62 -7.92 -7.52
C SER A 268 31.04 -9.39 -7.47
N THR A 269 32.24 -9.67 -7.95
CA THR A 269 32.92 -10.95 -7.75
C THR A 269 34.38 -10.68 -7.42
N TYR A 270 34.88 -11.35 -6.37
CA TYR A 270 36.29 -11.24 -6.02
C TYR A 270 37.17 -11.83 -7.14
N VAL A 271 38.09 -11.03 -7.67
CA VAL A 271 38.99 -11.40 -8.78
C VAL A 271 40.47 -11.40 -8.38
N GLY A 272 40.78 -11.13 -7.11
CA GLY A 272 42.15 -11.16 -6.60
C GLY A 272 42.76 -12.57 -6.57
N GLU A 273 44.10 -12.63 -6.49
CA GLU A 273 44.83 -13.90 -6.36
C GLU A 273 44.72 -14.47 -4.94
N VAL A 274 44.13 -15.66 -4.80
CA VAL A 274 44.01 -16.38 -3.51
C VAL A 274 44.57 -17.79 -3.63
N THR A 275 45.36 -18.20 -2.63
CA THR A 275 45.74 -19.61 -2.48
C THR A 275 44.71 -20.30 -1.58
N HIS A 276 43.97 -21.28 -2.12
CA HIS A 276 42.99 -22.06 -1.37
C HIS A 276 43.64 -22.78 -0.19
N ASP A 277 43.24 -22.44 1.04
CA ASP A 277 43.67 -23.13 2.25
C ASP A 277 42.68 -24.23 2.63
N THR A 278 43.10 -25.49 2.54
CA THR A 278 42.29 -26.65 2.92
C THR A 278 41.76 -26.62 4.36
N ALA A 279 42.32 -25.80 5.25
CA ALA A 279 41.82 -25.65 6.62
C ALA A 279 40.43 -25.01 6.71
N VAL A 280 40.01 -24.25 5.69
CA VAL A 280 38.69 -23.58 5.66
C VAL A 280 37.53 -24.55 5.36
N GLU A 281 37.83 -25.72 4.79
CA GLU A 281 36.84 -26.72 4.35
C GLU A 281 36.04 -27.35 5.52
N VAL A 282 36.39 -27.05 6.77
CA VAL A 282 35.64 -27.48 7.96
C VAL A 282 34.38 -26.63 8.22
N VAL A 283 34.29 -25.47 7.58
CA VAL A 283 33.09 -24.61 7.54
C VAL A 283 32.58 -24.63 6.10
N ALA A 284 31.27 -24.61 5.90
CA ALA A 284 30.73 -24.56 4.54
C ALA A 284 31.04 -23.23 3.85
N ASN A 285 31.27 -23.26 2.53
CA ASN A 285 31.50 -22.02 1.79
C ASN A 285 30.17 -21.28 1.57
N ILE A 286 30.17 -19.98 1.82
CA ILE A 286 29.02 -19.11 1.62
C ILE A 286 29.47 -17.98 0.72
N LYS A 287 28.69 -17.69 -0.31
CA LYS A 287 29.05 -16.64 -1.27
C LYS A 287 28.88 -15.27 -0.63
N GLY A 288 29.86 -14.40 -0.88
CA GLY A 288 29.88 -13.03 -0.37
C GLY A 288 29.01 -12.08 -1.21
N LEU A 289 28.77 -10.88 -0.69
CA LEU A 289 28.00 -9.80 -1.33
C LEU A 289 28.79 -8.48 -1.27
N GLY A 290 28.46 -7.52 -2.14
CA GLY A 290 29.12 -6.23 -2.18
C GLY A 290 30.63 -6.40 -2.36
N VAL A 291 31.44 -5.80 -1.49
CA VAL A 291 32.91 -5.96 -1.46
C VAL A 291 33.37 -6.96 -0.40
N VAL A 292 32.54 -7.96 -0.08
CA VAL A 292 32.88 -9.08 0.80
C VAL A 292 33.09 -10.33 -0.05
N ALA A 293 34.27 -10.94 0.06
CA ALA A 293 34.58 -12.17 -0.67
C ALA A 293 33.84 -13.37 -0.09
N ASP A 294 33.66 -14.42 -0.90
CA ASP A 294 33.15 -15.72 -0.44
C ASP A 294 33.89 -16.17 0.83
N LEU A 295 33.17 -16.79 1.75
CA LEU A 295 33.67 -17.06 3.09
C LEU A 295 35.00 -17.84 3.10
N HIS A 296 35.15 -18.84 2.22
CA HIS A 296 36.42 -19.57 2.08
C HIS A 296 37.56 -18.69 1.58
N ILE A 297 37.26 -17.75 0.67
CA ILE A 297 38.24 -16.78 0.17
C ILE A 297 38.63 -15.83 1.30
N ALA A 298 37.67 -15.24 2.02
CA ALA A 298 37.92 -14.36 3.15
C ALA A 298 38.78 -15.05 4.23
N MET A 299 38.42 -16.28 4.60
CA MET A 299 39.20 -17.11 5.53
C MET A 299 40.58 -17.51 4.99
N SER A 300 40.77 -17.57 3.67
CA SER A 300 42.09 -17.87 3.07
C SER A 300 42.98 -16.62 2.97
N LEU A 301 42.36 -15.43 2.94
CA LEU A 301 43.06 -14.14 2.89
C LEU A 301 43.58 -13.72 4.28
N ASP A 302 42.85 -14.03 5.36
CA ASP A 302 43.26 -13.71 6.73
C ASP A 302 43.16 -14.89 7.72
N ASN A 303 44.28 -15.19 8.36
CA ASN A 303 44.39 -16.27 9.35
C ASN A 303 43.64 -15.98 10.66
N ALA A 304 43.41 -14.70 11.01
CA ALA A 304 42.63 -14.35 12.19
C ALA A 304 41.15 -14.59 11.94
N THR A 305 40.59 -14.06 10.84
CA THR A 305 39.24 -14.38 10.36
C THR A 305 39.03 -15.88 10.23
N GLN A 306 39.99 -16.62 9.66
CA GLN A 306 39.93 -18.08 9.57
C GLN A 306 39.72 -18.74 10.94
N SER A 307 40.54 -18.38 11.92
CA SER A 307 40.52 -19.00 13.25
C SER A 307 39.24 -18.68 14.01
N GLU A 308 38.75 -17.46 13.85
CA GLU A 308 37.52 -16.97 14.46
C GLU A 308 36.29 -17.63 13.85
N MET A 309 36.17 -17.65 12.51
CA MET A 309 35.05 -18.28 11.81
C MET A 309 34.94 -19.78 12.10
N ILE A 310 36.08 -20.49 12.16
CA ILE A 310 36.09 -21.90 12.58
C ILE A 310 35.58 -22.03 14.03
N SER A 311 35.98 -21.13 14.94
CA SER A 311 35.54 -21.21 16.35
C SER A 311 34.05 -20.89 16.54
N LEU A 312 33.49 -20.01 15.70
CA LEU A 312 32.10 -19.55 15.84
C LEU A 312 31.10 -20.50 15.15
N ILE A 313 31.50 -21.16 14.06
CA ILE A 313 30.60 -21.97 13.23
C ILE A 313 30.81 -23.47 13.42
N ASN A 314 32.05 -23.96 13.40
CA ASN A 314 32.31 -25.40 13.30
C ASN A 314 31.89 -26.14 14.58
N GLY A 315 30.89 -27.03 14.45
CA GLY A 315 30.33 -27.80 15.56
C GLY A 315 29.48 -26.98 16.54
N GLY A 316 29.12 -25.74 16.18
CA GLY A 316 28.18 -24.91 16.92
C GLY A 316 26.73 -25.38 16.74
N SER A 317 25.89 -25.18 17.75
CA SER A 317 24.44 -25.31 17.60
C SER A 317 23.85 -24.07 16.92
N ILE A 318 22.62 -24.17 16.41
CA ILE A 318 21.89 -23.05 15.83
C ILE A 318 21.85 -21.85 16.78
N ALA A 319 21.51 -22.09 18.06
CA ALA A 319 21.52 -21.06 19.09
C ALA A 319 22.92 -20.45 19.32
N SER A 320 23.99 -21.23 19.22
CA SER A 320 25.36 -20.71 19.35
C SER A 320 25.73 -19.84 18.14
N ILE A 321 25.35 -20.23 16.93
CA ILE A 321 25.65 -19.47 15.71
C ILE A 321 24.84 -18.16 15.69
N ALA A 322 23.55 -18.23 16.03
CA ALA A 322 22.67 -17.06 16.13
C ALA A 322 23.16 -16.04 17.15
N ASN A 323 23.57 -16.49 18.35
CA ASN A 323 24.13 -15.59 19.38
C ASN A 323 25.45 -14.93 18.97
N ASN A 324 26.14 -15.44 17.95
CA ASN A 324 27.40 -14.90 17.44
C ASN A 324 27.27 -14.30 16.03
N ILE A 325 26.05 -14.08 15.51
CA ILE A 325 25.86 -13.63 14.13
C ILE A 325 26.52 -12.26 13.86
N ASP A 326 26.47 -11.36 14.84
CA ASP A 326 27.14 -10.05 14.73
C ASP A 326 28.66 -10.20 14.62
N GLN A 327 29.26 -11.06 15.45
CA GLN A 327 30.71 -11.31 15.41
C GLN A 327 31.13 -11.97 14.09
N ILE A 328 30.30 -12.91 13.60
CA ILE A 328 30.50 -13.57 12.30
C ILE A 328 30.50 -12.54 11.17
N LEU A 329 29.50 -11.66 11.11
CA LEU A 329 29.39 -10.65 10.06
C LEU A 329 30.53 -9.63 10.11
N VAL A 330 30.91 -9.17 11.31
CA VAL A 330 32.00 -8.21 11.49
C VAL A 330 33.34 -8.80 11.08
N ALA A 331 33.64 -10.04 11.50
CA ALA A 331 34.87 -10.73 11.13
C ALA A 331 34.92 -11.05 9.63
N TRP A 332 33.79 -11.43 9.03
CA TRP A 332 33.71 -11.74 7.60
C TRP A 332 33.83 -10.48 6.73
N ALA A 333 33.21 -9.37 7.11
CA ALA A 333 33.38 -8.08 6.43
C ALA A 333 34.77 -7.45 6.66
N GLY A 334 35.53 -7.92 7.65
CA GLY A 334 36.84 -7.36 7.99
C GLY A 334 36.77 -5.94 8.56
N VAL A 335 35.68 -5.60 9.24
CA VAL A 335 35.39 -4.24 9.74
C VAL A 335 35.61 -4.07 11.24
N GLU A 336 36.39 -4.97 11.83
CA GLU A 336 36.79 -4.92 13.23
C GLU A 336 37.47 -3.58 13.55
N ASN A 337 36.97 -2.84 14.53
CA ASN A 337 37.49 -1.51 14.91
C ASN A 337 37.42 -0.44 13.80
N ILE A 338 36.57 -0.63 12.78
CA ILE A 338 36.36 0.40 11.75
C ILE A 338 35.95 1.73 12.41
N GLN A 339 36.38 2.85 11.80
CA GLN A 339 36.06 4.18 12.29
C GLN A 339 34.91 4.77 11.50
N LEU A 340 34.04 5.56 12.15
CA LEU A 340 32.89 6.19 11.50
C LEU A 340 33.29 7.01 10.26
N SER A 341 34.44 7.68 10.30
CA SER A 341 34.97 8.44 9.16
C SER A 341 35.34 7.61 7.93
N ALA A 342 35.53 6.30 8.09
CA ALA A 342 35.76 5.36 6.99
C ALA A 342 34.43 4.82 6.41
N ILE A 343 33.32 5.03 7.12
CA ILE A 343 31.96 4.66 6.68
C ILE A 343 31.29 5.84 6.01
N ASP A 344 31.40 7.00 6.65
CA ASP A 344 30.94 8.28 6.15
C ASP A 344 31.75 9.42 6.80
N PRO A 345 32.62 10.11 6.05
CA PRO A 345 33.43 11.22 6.55
C PRO A 345 32.60 12.48 6.86
N ASP A 346 31.41 12.64 6.28
CA ASP A 346 30.58 13.86 6.33
C ASP A 346 29.23 13.67 7.05
N SER A 347 29.02 12.52 7.70
CA SER A 347 27.77 12.14 8.39
C SER A 347 27.15 13.17 9.33
N GLY A 348 27.97 14.04 9.93
CA GLY A 348 27.52 14.98 10.97
C GLY A 348 27.07 14.30 12.28
N LEU A 349 27.18 12.97 12.36
CA LEU A 349 26.89 12.14 13.53
C LEU A 349 28.19 11.75 14.25
N ALA A 350 28.10 11.32 15.50
CA ALA A 350 29.24 10.89 16.29
C ALA A 350 28.93 9.57 17.01
N ALA A 351 29.93 8.68 17.04
CA ALA A 351 29.87 7.48 17.85
C ALA A 351 30.14 7.81 19.32
N ASP A 352 29.42 7.14 20.23
CA ASP A 352 29.64 7.24 21.67
C ASP A 352 30.89 6.49 22.15
N GLU A 353 31.16 6.50 23.46
CA GLU A 353 32.32 5.80 24.05
C GLU A 353 32.25 4.26 23.91
N GLN A 354 31.08 3.71 23.57
CA GLN A 354 30.84 2.29 23.33
C GLN A 354 30.91 1.93 21.84
N GLY A 355 31.09 2.92 20.94
CA GLY A 355 31.14 2.72 19.51
C GLY A 355 29.76 2.66 18.84
N ASN A 356 28.72 3.22 19.46
CA ASN A 356 27.37 3.28 18.88
C ASN A 356 27.06 4.67 18.31
N VAL A 357 26.41 4.69 17.16
CA VAL A 357 25.88 5.88 16.49
C VAL A 357 24.38 5.95 16.75
N THR A 358 23.93 7.01 17.41
CA THR A 358 22.51 7.23 17.72
C THR A 358 21.82 8.07 16.64
N PHE A 359 20.75 7.53 16.08
CA PHE A 359 19.81 8.19 15.17
C PHE A 359 18.66 8.73 16.02
N SER A 360 18.75 10.01 16.40
CA SER A 360 17.88 10.59 17.44
C SER A 360 16.44 10.77 16.98
N ARG A 361 16.20 10.94 15.67
CA ARG A 361 14.83 11.02 15.12
C ARG A 361 14.15 9.67 15.02
N ALA A 362 14.94 8.62 14.81
CA ALA A 362 14.48 7.23 14.77
C ALA A 362 14.33 6.62 16.18
N GLY A 363 15.06 7.14 17.17
CA GLY A 363 15.16 6.51 18.50
C GLY A 363 15.99 5.22 18.49
N VAL A 364 16.87 5.04 17.50
CA VAL A 364 17.65 3.83 17.24
C VAL A 364 19.14 4.08 17.42
N ALA A 365 19.89 3.05 17.81
CA ALA A 365 21.35 3.08 17.81
C ALA A 365 21.91 1.83 17.12
N LEU A 366 22.94 2.01 16.29
CA LEU A 366 23.70 0.94 15.64
C LEU A 366 25.18 1.10 15.99
N SER A 367 25.91 0.00 16.10
CA SER A 367 27.36 0.07 16.28
C SER A 367 28.04 0.53 14.99
N VAL A 368 29.20 1.18 15.12
CA VAL A 368 30.05 1.56 13.97
C VAL A 368 30.43 0.32 13.16
N GLU A 369 30.59 -0.83 13.80
CA GLU A 369 30.90 -2.11 13.14
C GLU A 369 29.70 -2.63 12.34
N GLN A 370 28.46 -2.52 12.86
CA GLN A 370 27.23 -2.89 12.13
C GLN A 370 27.04 -2.04 10.87
N LEU A 371 27.29 -0.73 10.95
CA LEU A 371 27.29 0.15 9.79
C LEU A 371 28.43 -0.19 8.81
N GLY A 372 29.59 -0.62 9.32
CA GLY A 372 30.71 -1.10 8.50
C GLY A 372 30.35 -2.38 7.73
N VAL A 373 29.61 -3.30 8.36
CA VAL A 373 29.09 -4.51 7.71
C VAL A 373 28.16 -4.13 6.56
N LEU A 374 27.18 -3.24 6.79
CA LEU A 374 26.26 -2.78 5.74
C LEU A 374 26.99 -2.15 4.56
N LYS A 375 27.99 -1.29 4.83
CA LYS A 375 28.83 -0.70 3.78
C LYS A 375 29.53 -1.76 2.93
N SER A 376 30.11 -2.76 3.59
CA SER A 376 30.89 -3.80 2.92
C SER A 376 29.99 -4.73 2.11
N PHE A 377 28.87 -5.20 2.69
CA PHE A 377 27.93 -6.11 2.04
C PHE A 377 27.07 -5.43 0.95
N SER A 378 26.88 -4.11 1.01
CA SER A 378 26.30 -3.33 -0.10
C SER A 378 27.31 -2.99 -1.19
N GLY A 379 28.61 -2.95 -0.86
CA GLY A 379 29.66 -2.54 -1.79
C GLY A 379 29.81 -1.03 -1.93
N LEU A 380 29.04 -0.24 -1.18
CA LEU A 380 29.05 1.22 -1.27
C LEU A 380 30.37 1.82 -0.76
N ASP A 381 30.85 2.85 -1.46
CA ASP A 381 32.07 3.58 -1.07
C ASP A 381 31.85 4.44 0.18
N ILE A 382 30.66 5.02 0.34
CA ILE A 382 30.19 5.76 1.51
C ILE A 382 28.71 5.42 1.73
N LEU A 383 28.28 5.26 2.99
CA LEU A 383 26.87 5.01 3.30
C LEU A 383 26.00 6.28 3.33
N ASN A 384 26.56 7.49 3.46
CA ASN A 384 25.80 8.74 3.63
C ASN A 384 24.82 8.64 4.81
N ILE A 385 25.36 8.33 5.99
CA ILE A 385 24.55 8.16 7.20
C ILE A 385 24.10 9.54 7.72
N GLY A 386 22.80 9.67 7.93
CA GLY A 386 22.18 10.87 8.47
C GLY A 386 21.03 10.53 9.41
N ASP A 387 20.46 11.52 10.06
CA ASP A 387 19.28 11.37 10.95
C ASP A 387 18.04 11.97 10.27
N GLY A 388 17.85 11.64 8.98
CA GLY A 388 16.77 12.12 8.14
C GLY A 388 15.45 11.39 8.39
N GLN A 389 14.35 12.01 7.98
CA GLN A 389 13.02 11.41 7.92
C GLN A 389 12.35 11.82 6.63
N TRP A 390 11.65 10.90 5.99
CA TRP A 390 10.83 11.14 4.81
C TRP A 390 9.49 10.42 4.98
N ARG A 391 8.58 10.65 4.04
CA ARG A 391 7.29 9.98 3.98
C ARG A 391 7.24 9.15 2.72
N GLU A 392 6.88 7.90 2.87
CA GLU A 392 6.67 6.94 1.79
C GLU A 392 5.37 6.19 2.13
N ASP A 393 4.43 6.16 1.19
CA ASP A 393 3.10 5.55 1.36
C ASP A 393 2.38 5.98 2.66
N GLY A 394 2.49 7.26 3.02
CA GLY A 394 1.87 7.83 4.22
C GLY A 394 2.60 7.54 5.53
N VAL A 395 3.53 6.58 5.57
CA VAL A 395 4.32 6.21 6.75
C VAL A 395 5.56 7.10 6.87
N VAL A 396 5.86 7.56 8.08
CA VAL A 396 7.11 8.30 8.35
C VAL A 396 8.23 7.29 8.48
N LYS A 397 9.14 7.25 7.50
CA LYS A 397 10.37 6.47 7.55
C LYS A 397 11.52 7.34 8.05
N SER A 398 12.50 6.69 8.67
CA SER A 398 13.71 7.35 9.16
C SER A 398 14.96 6.62 8.70
N THR A 399 16.03 7.39 8.49
CA THR A 399 17.31 6.83 8.03
C THR A 399 17.87 5.81 9.03
N GLY A 400 17.65 6.03 10.33
CA GLY A 400 18.10 5.12 11.38
C GLY A 400 17.33 3.79 11.43
N GLU A 401 16.03 3.79 11.12
CA GLU A 401 15.22 2.57 11.02
C GLU A 401 15.58 1.76 9.78
N ALA A 402 15.74 2.42 8.63
CA ALA A 402 16.16 1.80 7.37
C ALA A 402 17.48 1.01 7.54
N TYR A 403 18.53 1.64 8.07
CA TYR A 403 19.80 0.93 8.32
C TYR A 403 19.67 -0.23 9.31
N ARG A 404 18.83 -0.09 10.34
CA ARG A 404 18.64 -1.18 11.31
C ARG A 404 17.93 -2.37 10.65
N ASN A 405 16.89 -2.13 9.87
CA ASN A 405 16.14 -3.17 9.18
C ASN A 405 17.01 -3.90 8.16
N ALA A 406 17.81 -3.15 7.39
CA ALA A 406 18.76 -3.72 6.45
C ALA A 406 19.80 -4.64 7.12
N TYR A 407 20.34 -4.23 8.27
CA TYR A 407 21.28 -5.05 9.03
C TYR A 407 20.61 -6.32 9.54
N ALA A 408 19.36 -6.18 10.02
CA ALA A 408 18.58 -7.29 10.52
C ALA A 408 18.31 -8.34 9.43
N THR A 409 17.92 -7.89 8.24
CA THR A 409 17.70 -8.72 7.06
C THR A 409 18.96 -9.49 6.67
N LEU A 410 20.10 -8.80 6.59
CA LEU A 410 21.39 -9.42 6.27
C LEU A 410 21.79 -10.50 7.29
N ALA A 411 21.63 -10.21 8.59
CA ALA A 411 21.99 -11.13 9.66
C ALA A 411 21.14 -12.40 9.67
N ARG A 412 19.82 -12.25 9.51
CA ARG A 412 18.88 -13.37 9.42
C ARG A 412 19.20 -14.29 8.25
N ASN A 413 19.40 -13.73 7.06
CA ASN A 413 19.60 -14.54 5.86
C ASN A 413 20.97 -15.24 5.87
N THR A 414 21.99 -14.55 6.39
CA THR A 414 23.32 -15.14 6.62
C THR A 414 23.26 -16.30 7.62
N LEU A 415 22.50 -16.16 8.70
CA LEU A 415 22.31 -17.22 9.69
C LEU A 415 21.69 -18.48 9.04
N VAL A 416 20.61 -18.32 8.26
CA VAL A 416 19.97 -19.43 7.55
C VAL A 416 20.97 -20.13 6.62
N ASN A 417 21.73 -19.36 5.84
CA ASN A 417 22.74 -19.90 4.93
C ASN A 417 23.82 -20.70 5.67
N ILE A 418 24.31 -20.20 6.81
CA ILE A 418 25.28 -20.92 7.64
C ILE A 418 24.68 -22.22 8.20
N VAL A 419 23.47 -22.17 8.75
CA VAL A 419 22.80 -23.32 9.38
C VAL A 419 22.53 -24.43 8.36
N VAL A 420 21.98 -24.08 7.21
CA VAL A 420 21.70 -25.02 6.10
C VAL A 420 22.99 -25.64 5.60
N ALA A 421 24.01 -24.84 5.31
CA ALA A 421 25.24 -25.31 4.72
C ALA A 421 26.06 -26.20 5.69
N ASN A 422 25.85 -26.08 7.00
CA ASN A 422 26.45 -26.95 8.01
C ASN A 422 25.58 -28.18 8.36
N GLY A 423 24.48 -28.43 7.63
CA GLY A 423 23.66 -29.63 7.80
C GLY A 423 22.88 -29.68 9.11
N LEU A 424 22.66 -28.52 9.75
CA LEU A 424 21.89 -28.39 11.00
C LEU A 424 20.37 -28.29 10.75
N LEU A 425 19.94 -28.39 9.49
CA LEU A 425 18.54 -28.27 9.08
C LEU A 425 17.66 -29.41 9.63
N SER A 426 18.22 -30.60 9.85
CA SER A 426 17.49 -31.76 10.40
C SER A 426 16.99 -31.55 11.84
N ASP A 427 17.53 -30.55 12.55
CA ASP A 427 17.11 -30.17 13.89
C ASP A 427 15.89 -29.22 13.88
N ILE A 428 15.48 -28.74 12.69
CA ILE A 428 14.31 -27.86 12.46
C ILE A 428 13.28 -28.55 11.54
N LEU A 429 13.74 -29.30 10.52
CA LEU A 429 12.91 -30.02 9.55
C LEU A 429 13.42 -31.47 9.36
N PRO A 430 12.81 -32.47 10.03
CA PRO A 430 13.38 -33.83 10.11
C PRO A 430 13.44 -34.61 8.78
N ASP A 431 12.76 -34.16 7.72
CA ASP A 431 12.67 -34.87 6.43
C ASP A 431 13.42 -34.19 5.25
N ALA A 432 14.23 -33.15 5.51
CA ALA A 432 15.07 -32.53 4.47
C ALA A 432 16.37 -33.31 4.24
N VAL A 433 16.69 -33.65 2.98
CA VAL A 433 17.96 -34.30 2.61
C VAL A 433 18.83 -33.34 1.79
N TYR A 434 20.02 -33.05 2.31
CA TYR A 434 21.03 -32.19 1.68
C TYR A 434 21.98 -33.00 0.80
N ASP A 435 22.15 -32.62 -0.47
CA ASP A 435 23.10 -33.24 -1.40
C ASP A 435 24.44 -32.48 -1.41
N PHE A 436 25.44 -33.10 -0.78
CA PHE A 436 26.79 -32.55 -0.62
C PHE A 436 27.59 -32.41 -1.93
N GLU A 437 27.22 -33.09 -3.03
CA GLU A 437 27.94 -32.94 -4.30
C GLU A 437 27.42 -31.76 -5.15
N SER A 438 26.18 -31.31 -4.95
CA SER A 438 25.57 -30.24 -5.74
C SER A 438 25.26 -28.97 -4.95
N GLY A 439 25.39 -28.97 -3.62
CA GLY A 439 25.08 -27.83 -2.76
C GLY A 439 23.59 -27.49 -2.70
N ALA A 440 22.70 -28.45 -2.98
CA ALA A 440 21.26 -28.22 -3.05
C ALA A 440 20.51 -29.04 -1.99
N THR A 441 19.52 -28.41 -1.36
CA THR A 441 18.55 -29.06 -0.47
C THR A 441 17.40 -29.62 -1.30
N GLN A 442 17.13 -30.93 -1.23
CA GLN A 442 15.92 -31.50 -1.83
C GLN A 442 14.79 -31.50 -0.81
N LEU A 443 13.77 -30.66 -1.05
CA LEU A 443 12.46 -30.73 -0.40
C LEU A 443 11.51 -31.56 -1.27
N ILE A 444 10.68 -32.38 -0.61
CA ILE A 444 9.90 -33.45 -1.28
C ILE A 444 8.56 -32.95 -1.83
N ASP A 445 8.21 -31.67 -1.65
CA ASP A 445 6.90 -31.16 -2.07
C ASP A 445 6.98 -29.84 -2.86
N SER A 446 6.21 -29.77 -3.95
CA SER A 446 6.37 -28.81 -5.04
C SER A 446 5.42 -27.60 -4.99
N GLU A 447 4.56 -27.50 -3.97
CA GLU A 447 3.61 -26.39 -3.82
C GLU A 447 4.17 -25.19 -3.03
N LEU A 448 5.29 -25.37 -2.32
CA LEU A 448 5.94 -24.32 -1.49
C LEU A 448 6.71 -23.24 -2.31
N ILE A 449 6.77 -23.38 -3.64
CA ILE A 449 7.63 -22.57 -4.52
C ILE A 449 6.99 -21.22 -4.93
N GLY A 450 5.67 -21.07 -4.79
CA GLY A 450 4.95 -19.83 -5.14
C GLY A 450 4.95 -18.76 -4.04
N PHE A 451 5.32 -19.12 -2.81
CA PHE A 451 5.02 -18.38 -1.59
C PHE A 451 6.13 -17.40 -1.13
N LEU A 452 7.31 -17.45 -1.75
CA LEU A 452 8.47 -16.63 -1.41
C LEU A 452 8.51 -15.26 -2.12
N ILE A 453 7.45 -14.85 -2.83
CA ILE A 453 7.49 -13.72 -3.79
C ILE A 453 6.87 -12.41 -3.26
N ASP A 454 5.97 -12.39 -2.26
CA ASP A 454 5.15 -11.19 -1.97
C ASP A 454 5.34 -10.55 -0.57
N VAL A 455 6.53 -10.66 0.05
CA VAL A 455 6.80 -10.12 1.40
C VAL A 455 7.47 -8.73 1.33
N GLU A 456 6.71 -7.73 0.90
CA GLU A 456 7.01 -6.30 0.93
C GLU A 456 6.18 -5.63 2.08
N ALA A 457 6.83 -4.81 2.91
CA ALA A 457 6.24 -3.85 3.87
C ALA A 457 5.73 -4.35 5.25
N ALA A 458 6.64 -4.52 6.23
CA ALA A 458 6.35 -4.26 7.65
C ALA A 458 7.64 -3.99 8.47
N GLU A 459 7.73 -2.84 9.14
CA GLU A 459 8.88 -2.39 9.95
C GLU A 459 8.85 -2.90 11.41
N PRO A 460 10.00 -3.29 12.00
CA PRO A 460 10.08 -3.22 13.47
C PRO A 460 11.46 -2.84 14.09
N THR A 461 11.39 -2.33 15.33
CA THR A 461 12.47 -1.71 16.11
C THR A 461 13.06 -2.59 17.22
N PHE A 462 14.00 -3.51 16.97
CA PHE A 462 14.37 -4.45 18.07
C PHE A 462 15.79 -5.07 18.14
N SER A 463 16.10 -5.65 19.31
CA SER A 463 17.39 -6.18 19.81
C SER A 463 17.52 -7.72 19.68
N ALA A 464 18.70 -8.30 19.95
CA ALA A 464 19.05 -9.71 19.71
C ALA A 464 18.08 -10.80 20.24
N ASN A 465 17.26 -10.53 21.26
CA ASN A 465 16.22 -11.47 21.72
C ASN A 465 14.92 -11.41 20.90
N ASP A 466 14.72 -10.32 20.17
CA ASP A 466 13.56 -10.05 19.34
C ASP A 466 13.75 -10.58 17.90
N TYR A 467 15.00 -10.88 17.51
CA TYR A 467 15.34 -11.54 16.23
C TYR A 467 14.82 -12.97 16.13
N VAL A 468 14.71 -13.66 17.27
CA VAL A 468 14.09 -14.98 17.34
C VAL A 468 12.57 -14.82 17.32
N ALA A 469 11.99 -13.81 18.00
CA ALA A 469 10.56 -13.53 17.97
C ALA A 469 10.05 -13.15 16.56
N ALA A 470 10.83 -12.40 15.76
CA ALA A 470 10.44 -12.00 14.39
C ALA A 470 10.34 -13.18 13.40
N ILE A 471 11.21 -14.19 13.52
CA ILE A 471 11.14 -15.43 12.72
C ILE A 471 9.87 -16.23 13.07
N TYR A 472 9.38 -16.11 14.31
CA TYR A 472 8.15 -16.77 14.78
C TYR A 472 6.89 -15.96 14.43
N TYR A 473 6.95 -14.62 14.41
CA TYR A 473 5.83 -13.72 14.08
C TYR A 473 5.44 -13.79 12.59
N GLU A 474 6.38 -14.05 11.69
CA GLU A 474 6.13 -14.16 10.24
C GLU A 474 5.60 -15.57 9.85
N TYR A 475 5.98 -16.60 10.62
CA TYR A 475 5.39 -17.95 10.55
C TYR A 475 3.95 -17.99 11.09
N TYR A 476 3.63 -17.08 12.00
CA TYR A 476 2.35 -16.93 12.67
C TYR A 476 1.27 -16.30 11.76
N GLU A 477 1.57 -15.14 11.15
CA GLU A 477 0.70 -14.47 10.15
C GLU A 477 0.34 -15.36 8.96
N GLN A 478 1.25 -16.24 8.56
CA GLN A 478 1.07 -17.16 7.44
C GLN A 478 0.26 -18.41 7.79
N ILE A 479 0.30 -18.87 9.05
CA ILE A 479 -0.61 -19.90 9.54
C ILE A 479 -2.03 -19.32 9.64
N VAL A 480 -2.17 -18.07 10.10
CA VAL A 480 -3.46 -17.33 10.11
C VAL A 480 -4.01 -17.14 8.68
N GLY A 481 -3.18 -16.75 7.72
CA GLY A 481 -3.56 -16.63 6.31
C GLY A 481 -3.92 -17.96 5.62
N PHE A 482 -3.21 -19.06 5.90
CA PHE A 482 -3.53 -20.38 5.33
C PHE A 482 -4.78 -21.01 5.95
N MET A 483 -5.11 -20.67 7.20
CA MET A 483 -6.35 -21.10 7.85
C MET A 483 -7.59 -20.44 7.21
N GLY A 484 -7.47 -19.22 6.69
CA GLY A 484 -8.53 -18.54 5.95
C GLY A 484 -8.87 -19.15 4.57
N GLU A 485 -7.91 -19.82 3.91
CA GLU A 485 -8.11 -20.39 2.56
C GLU A 485 -8.48 -21.88 2.54
N ALA A 486 -8.24 -22.61 3.63
CA ALA A 486 -8.55 -24.02 3.73
C ALA A 486 -10.06 -24.21 3.95
N ASN A 487 -10.80 -24.47 2.86
CA ASN A 487 -12.24 -24.79 2.80
C ASN A 487 -12.68 -26.03 3.65
N GLY A 488 -12.34 -26.09 4.94
CA GLY A 488 -12.82 -27.09 5.92
C GLY A 488 -12.29 -28.52 5.77
N ASP A 489 -11.11 -28.77 5.19
CA ASP A 489 -10.57 -30.14 5.08
C ASP A 489 -9.72 -30.57 6.30
N LYS A 490 -10.32 -31.43 7.12
CA LYS A 490 -9.82 -31.96 8.39
C LYS A 490 -8.42 -32.60 8.32
N ALA A 491 -8.05 -33.26 7.23
CA ALA A 491 -6.76 -33.98 7.13
C ALA A 491 -5.54 -33.05 6.96
N SER A 492 -5.76 -31.87 6.37
CA SER A 492 -4.74 -30.85 6.19
C SER A 492 -4.51 -30.06 7.48
N ILE A 493 -5.58 -29.86 8.27
CA ILE A 493 -5.56 -29.23 9.59
C ILE A 493 -4.84 -30.12 10.63
N ASP A 494 -5.13 -31.43 10.65
CA ASP A 494 -4.46 -32.41 11.54
C ASP A 494 -2.94 -32.48 11.32
N THR A 495 -2.47 -32.25 10.08
CA THR A 495 -1.04 -32.33 9.72
C THR A 495 -0.29 -31.05 10.08
N LEU A 496 -0.95 -29.89 9.96
CA LEU A 496 -0.38 -28.59 10.34
C LEU A 496 -0.27 -28.42 11.85
N LEU A 497 -1.26 -28.90 12.62
CA LEU A 497 -1.27 -28.78 14.08
C LEU A 497 -0.14 -29.62 14.73
N VAL A 498 0.10 -30.82 14.22
CA VAL A 498 1.22 -31.68 14.63
C VAL A 498 2.58 -31.04 14.30
N ALA A 499 2.68 -30.28 13.19
CA ALA A 499 3.89 -29.56 12.82
C ALA A 499 4.14 -28.32 13.70
N ALA A 500 3.09 -27.54 14.01
CA ALA A 500 3.17 -26.40 14.92
C ALA A 500 3.53 -26.82 16.36
N MET A 501 2.97 -27.93 16.85
CA MET A 501 3.27 -28.47 18.18
C MET A 501 4.68 -29.07 18.31
N ALA A 502 5.23 -29.63 17.24
CA ALA A 502 6.61 -30.12 17.21
C ALA A 502 7.66 -28.99 17.29
N VAL A 503 7.30 -27.78 16.83
CA VAL A 503 8.16 -26.59 16.93
C VAL A 503 8.14 -26.02 18.35
N MET A 504 6.98 -26.00 19.02
CA MET A 504 6.80 -25.48 20.39
C MET A 504 7.51 -26.29 21.49
N GLU A 505 7.76 -27.59 21.29
CA GLU A 505 8.49 -28.45 22.26
C GLU A 505 9.98 -28.07 22.47
N THR A 506 10.54 -27.17 21.65
CA THR A 506 11.99 -26.88 21.64
C THR A 506 12.40 -25.52 22.23
N SER A 507 11.44 -24.73 22.71
CA SER A 507 11.64 -23.37 23.25
C SER A 507 12.09 -23.35 24.73
N LEU A 508 12.88 -22.33 25.09
CA LEU A 508 13.49 -22.08 26.40
C LEU A 508 12.84 -20.88 27.11
N PHE A 509 11.52 -20.68 27.00
CA PHE A 509 10.69 -19.84 27.89
C PHE A 509 9.25 -20.40 27.96
N ASP A 510 8.51 -20.09 29.03
CA ASP A 510 7.23 -20.72 29.42
C ASP A 510 6.28 -20.85 28.23
N THR A 511 6.02 -22.11 27.83
CA THR A 511 5.13 -22.52 26.73
C THR A 511 3.66 -22.12 26.94
N GLU A 512 3.34 -21.51 28.07
CA GLU A 512 2.06 -20.91 28.41
C GLU A 512 1.90 -19.63 27.57
N ASP A 513 2.62 -18.54 27.87
CA ASP A 513 2.39 -17.20 27.28
C ASP A 513 2.39 -17.13 25.74
N LEU A 514 3.18 -17.96 25.04
CA LEU A 514 3.24 -17.96 23.57
C LEU A 514 2.05 -18.71 22.91
N PHE A 515 1.57 -19.78 23.54
CA PHE A 515 0.36 -20.50 23.12
C PHE A 515 -0.89 -19.66 23.43
N ILE A 516 -0.84 -18.93 24.54
CA ILE A 516 -1.85 -17.97 24.96
C ILE A 516 -1.94 -16.79 23.99
N TYR A 517 -0.81 -16.23 23.58
CA TYR A 517 -0.71 -15.18 22.58
C TYR A 517 -1.15 -15.61 21.18
N ALA A 518 -0.95 -16.90 20.84
CA ALA A 518 -1.25 -17.44 19.52
C ALA A 518 -2.74 -17.81 19.31
N ILE A 519 -3.45 -18.19 20.37
CA ILE A 519 -4.89 -18.43 20.27
C ILE A 519 -5.62 -17.09 20.14
N SER A 520 -5.17 -16.08 20.86
CA SER A 520 -5.72 -14.73 21.02
C SER A 520 -5.76 -13.80 19.80
N GLU A 521 -5.35 -14.24 18.61
CA GLU A 521 -5.52 -13.46 17.35
C GLU A 521 -6.34 -14.23 16.28
N ILE A 522 -7.04 -15.31 16.62
CA ILE A 522 -7.83 -16.10 15.64
C ILE A 522 -9.27 -15.58 15.60
N GLU A 523 -9.63 -14.83 14.55
CA GLU A 523 -10.97 -14.23 14.34
C GLU A 523 -12.11 -15.27 14.14
N ASP A 524 -11.81 -16.54 13.82
CA ASP A 524 -12.79 -17.58 13.44
C ASP A 524 -12.65 -18.89 14.28
N PHE A 525 -12.29 -18.77 15.56
CA PHE A 525 -12.00 -19.90 16.46
C PHE A 525 -13.19 -20.85 16.70
N GLU A 526 -14.43 -20.33 16.62
CA GLU A 526 -15.72 -21.04 16.67
C GLU A 526 -15.75 -22.27 15.73
N ALA A 527 -15.23 -22.14 14.51
CA ALA A 527 -15.23 -23.21 13.51
C ALA A 527 -14.25 -24.36 13.81
N LEU A 528 -13.32 -24.16 14.75
CA LEU A 528 -12.26 -25.11 15.11
C LEU A 528 -12.52 -25.83 16.45
N LEU A 529 -13.47 -25.35 17.27
CA LEU A 529 -13.81 -25.86 18.61
C LEU A 529 -14.10 -27.37 18.67
N PRO A 530 -14.93 -27.98 17.79
CA PRO A 530 -15.21 -29.42 17.84
C PRO A 530 -14.00 -30.31 17.50
N ILE A 531 -12.95 -29.73 16.91
CA ILE A 531 -11.71 -30.40 16.52
C ILE A 531 -10.71 -30.37 17.70
N PHE A 532 -10.67 -29.26 18.45
CA PHE A 532 -9.80 -29.06 19.62
C PHE A 532 -10.19 -29.87 20.86
N GLU A 533 -11.47 -30.16 21.10
CA GLU A 533 -11.95 -30.87 22.30
C GLU A 533 -11.37 -32.29 22.48
N SER A 534 -10.98 -32.96 21.39
CA SER A 534 -10.60 -34.38 21.44
C SER A 534 -9.10 -34.63 21.72
N GLU A 535 -8.23 -33.64 21.49
CA GLU A 535 -6.77 -33.79 21.60
C GLU A 535 -6.14 -33.03 22.79
N LEU A 536 -6.74 -31.92 23.25
CA LEU A 536 -6.18 -31.09 24.35
C LEU A 536 -6.19 -31.81 25.71
N ILE A 537 -7.18 -32.67 25.97
CA ILE A 537 -7.33 -33.44 27.24
C ILE A 537 -6.13 -34.38 27.51
N ASN A 538 -5.36 -34.73 26.47
CA ASN A 538 -4.27 -35.70 26.59
C ASN A 538 -2.86 -35.07 26.70
N LEU A 539 -2.71 -33.74 26.53
CA LEU A 539 -1.39 -33.13 26.32
C LEU A 539 -0.94 -32.05 27.34
N ILE A 540 -1.66 -31.82 28.43
CA ILE A 540 -1.27 -30.84 29.47
C ILE A 540 -0.76 -31.52 30.75
N PRO A 541 0.55 -31.87 30.86
CA PRO A 541 1.15 -32.16 32.17
C PRO A 541 2.17 -31.13 32.68
N SER A 542 2.48 -30.03 31.98
CA SER A 542 3.55 -29.08 32.40
C SER A 542 3.19 -27.61 32.53
N LEU A 543 1.97 -27.21 32.17
CA LEU A 543 1.42 -25.88 32.42
C LEU A 543 0.58 -25.94 33.70
N SER A 544 0.31 -24.83 34.36
CA SER A 544 -0.74 -24.78 35.39
C SER A 544 -1.98 -25.46 34.81
N SER A 545 -2.50 -26.48 35.50
CA SER A 545 -3.58 -27.29 34.91
C SER A 545 -4.79 -26.38 34.69
N PRO A 546 -5.36 -26.31 33.47
CA PRO A 546 -6.50 -25.44 33.20
C PRO A 546 -7.61 -25.74 34.20
N THR A 547 -8.23 -24.68 34.69
CA THR A 547 -9.41 -24.81 35.54
C THR A 547 -10.60 -25.01 34.62
N VAL A 548 -10.99 -26.28 34.46
CA VAL A 548 -12.11 -26.68 33.59
C VAL A 548 -13.38 -26.84 34.42
N GLY A 549 -14.46 -26.22 33.96
CA GLY A 549 -15.83 -26.38 34.43
C GLY A 549 -16.46 -27.70 34.02
N SER A 550 -17.75 -27.69 33.82
CA SER A 550 -18.62 -28.82 33.51
C SER A 550 -19.74 -28.38 32.57
N ASP A 551 -20.45 -29.33 31.96
CA ASP A 551 -21.56 -29.05 31.03
C ASP A 551 -22.84 -28.42 31.69
N VAL A 552 -22.71 -27.71 32.81
CA VAL A 552 -23.78 -26.99 33.51
C VAL A 552 -23.23 -25.69 34.10
N ASP A 553 -24.12 -24.72 34.37
CA ASP A 553 -23.77 -23.42 34.97
C ASP A 553 -22.74 -23.52 36.12
N ASP A 554 -21.54 -23.01 35.87
CA ASP A 554 -20.41 -23.00 36.77
C ASP A 554 -20.05 -21.59 37.28
N VAL A 555 -19.36 -21.54 38.42
CA VAL A 555 -18.80 -20.30 38.97
C VAL A 555 -17.35 -20.55 39.32
N ILE A 556 -16.45 -19.98 38.53
CA ILE A 556 -15.01 -20.14 38.63
C ILE A 556 -14.39 -18.77 38.94
N VAL A 557 -13.59 -18.72 39.99
CA VAL A 557 -12.79 -17.54 40.36
C VAL A 557 -11.37 -18.03 40.57
N ALA A 558 -10.47 -17.59 39.71
CA ALA A 558 -9.08 -17.98 39.74
C ALA A 558 -8.27 -17.06 40.68
N ASP A 559 -6.94 -17.20 40.71
CA ASP A 559 -6.13 -16.59 41.75
C ASP A 559 -5.56 -15.23 41.36
N SER A 560 -4.26 -15.01 41.49
CA SER A 560 -3.65 -13.71 41.18
C SER A 560 -2.38 -13.87 40.35
N GLY A 561 -2.29 -14.98 39.62
CA GLY A 561 -1.30 -15.19 38.58
C GLY A 561 -2.00 -15.66 37.32
N ASN A 562 -1.24 -15.76 36.24
CA ASN A 562 -1.74 -16.10 34.91
C ASN A 562 -2.51 -17.45 34.93
N ASN A 563 -3.76 -17.44 34.51
CA ASN A 563 -4.68 -18.56 34.61
C ASN A 563 -5.28 -18.92 33.24
N ILE A 564 -5.58 -20.21 33.06
CA ILE A 564 -6.36 -20.71 31.91
C ILE A 564 -7.65 -21.30 32.47
N ILE A 565 -8.79 -20.75 32.05
CA ILE A 565 -10.14 -21.14 32.50
C ILE A 565 -10.96 -21.58 31.28
N VAL A 566 -11.70 -22.68 31.43
CA VAL A 566 -12.59 -23.22 30.38
C VAL A 566 -13.94 -23.56 31.00
N GLY A 567 -15.02 -22.93 30.54
CA GLY A 567 -16.41 -23.09 31.00
C GLY A 567 -17.04 -24.42 30.58
N LEU A 568 -17.09 -24.66 29.25
CA LEU A 568 -17.77 -25.75 28.53
C LEU A 568 -19.23 -25.37 28.19
N ASP A 569 -20.18 -26.30 28.31
CA ASP A 569 -21.60 -25.97 28.12
C ASP A 569 -22.15 -25.37 29.43
N GLY A 570 -22.98 -24.34 29.38
CA GLY A 570 -23.61 -23.79 30.58
C GLY A 570 -23.83 -22.30 30.49
N ALA A 571 -24.45 -21.69 31.50
CA ALA A 571 -24.33 -20.24 31.69
C ALA A 571 -23.34 -20.00 32.84
N ASP A 572 -22.09 -19.79 32.48
CA ASP A 572 -20.95 -19.80 33.38
C ASP A 572 -20.59 -18.39 33.86
N SER A 573 -19.99 -18.31 35.05
CA SER A 573 -19.41 -17.09 35.59
C SER A 573 -17.94 -17.33 35.87
N LEU A 574 -17.08 -16.78 35.02
CA LEU A 574 -15.65 -17.05 34.97
C LEU A 574 -14.88 -15.76 35.28
N ASN A 575 -14.02 -15.79 36.30
CA ASN A 575 -13.19 -14.65 36.71
C ASN A 575 -11.72 -15.06 36.80
N GLY A 576 -10.87 -14.35 36.05
CA GLY A 576 -9.42 -14.58 35.96
C GLY A 576 -8.66 -14.12 37.21
N GLY A 577 -9.07 -12.99 37.77
CA GLY A 577 -8.40 -12.40 38.93
C GLY A 577 -7.31 -11.43 38.47
N ALA A 578 -6.13 -11.48 39.08
CA ALA A 578 -5.03 -10.62 38.62
C ALA A 578 -3.98 -11.44 37.89
N GLY A 579 -3.24 -10.83 36.96
CA GLY A 579 -2.31 -11.56 36.09
C GLY A 579 -2.86 -11.64 34.68
N ASP A 580 -2.05 -12.14 33.74
CA ASP A 580 -2.44 -12.22 32.33
C ASP A 580 -3.17 -13.55 32.08
N ASP A 581 -4.49 -13.50 31.91
CA ASP A 581 -5.38 -14.66 31.91
C ASP A 581 -5.93 -15.01 30.53
N ILE A 582 -6.29 -16.29 30.34
CA ILE A 582 -7.22 -16.71 29.27
C ILE A 582 -8.47 -17.34 29.85
N ILE A 583 -9.60 -16.91 29.33
CA ILE A 583 -10.91 -17.44 29.68
C ILE A 583 -11.67 -17.84 28.42
N TYR A 584 -12.17 -19.08 28.38
CA TYR A 584 -13.08 -19.58 27.35
C TYR A 584 -14.44 -19.89 27.99
N GLY A 585 -15.51 -19.23 27.56
CA GLY A 585 -16.90 -19.57 27.89
C GLY A 585 -17.32 -20.88 27.21
N ASN A 586 -17.19 -20.92 25.89
CA ASN A 586 -17.67 -21.96 24.97
C ASN A 586 -19.18 -21.85 24.74
N SER A 587 -19.99 -22.84 25.12
CA SER A 587 -21.41 -22.86 24.73
C SER A 587 -22.31 -22.40 25.87
N GLY A 588 -23.08 -21.34 25.62
CA GLY A 588 -24.13 -20.80 26.44
C GLY A 588 -23.91 -19.31 26.72
N SER A 589 -24.71 -18.74 27.63
CA SER A 589 -24.64 -17.29 27.90
C SER A 589 -23.81 -17.04 29.15
N ASP A 590 -22.54 -16.74 28.95
CA ASP A 590 -21.52 -16.68 29.96
C ASP A 590 -21.25 -15.25 30.45
N THR A 591 -20.62 -15.15 31.61
CA THR A 591 -20.13 -13.90 32.18
C THR A 591 -18.65 -14.04 32.48
N LEU A 592 -17.81 -13.33 31.73
CA LEU A 592 -16.36 -13.40 31.82
C LEU A 592 -15.79 -12.09 32.38
N ASP A 593 -14.89 -12.18 33.37
CA ASP A 593 -14.22 -11.03 33.99
C ASP A 593 -12.71 -11.28 34.11
N GLY A 594 -11.92 -10.54 33.33
CA GLY A 594 -10.44 -10.64 33.34
C GLY A 594 -9.82 -9.93 34.54
N GLU A 595 -10.56 -9.04 35.20
CA GLU A 595 -10.10 -8.21 36.32
C GLU A 595 -8.86 -7.35 36.02
N GLY A 596 -7.63 -7.87 36.09
CA GLY A 596 -6.46 -7.08 35.76
C GLY A 596 -5.21 -7.85 35.42
N GLY A 597 -4.87 -7.82 34.14
CA GLY A 597 -3.57 -8.15 33.56
C GLY A 597 -3.54 -7.55 32.17
N ASN A 598 -2.98 -8.28 31.20
CA ASN A 598 -3.38 -8.19 29.80
C ASN A 598 -4.04 -9.52 29.43
N ASP A 599 -5.35 -9.50 29.28
CA ASP A 599 -6.16 -10.71 29.28
C ASP A 599 -6.74 -11.02 27.90
N VAL A 600 -7.10 -12.29 27.70
CA VAL A 600 -7.77 -12.79 26.50
C VAL A 600 -9.04 -13.54 26.89
N LEU A 601 -10.20 -13.03 26.47
CA LEU A 601 -11.49 -13.60 26.86
C LEU A 601 -12.31 -13.95 25.62
N TYR A 602 -12.79 -15.18 25.56
CA TYR A 602 -13.69 -15.71 24.53
C TYR A 602 -15.03 -16.07 25.12
N GLY A 603 -16.11 -15.43 24.66
CA GLY A 603 -17.48 -15.82 24.98
C GLY A 603 -17.80 -17.19 24.39
N GLY A 604 -17.91 -17.25 23.07
CA GLY A 604 -18.18 -18.47 22.32
C GLY A 604 -19.57 -18.45 21.68
N GLU A 605 -20.34 -19.54 21.79
CA GLU A 605 -21.72 -19.61 21.32
C GLU A 605 -22.68 -19.13 22.43
N GLY A 606 -23.45 -18.07 22.21
CA GLY A 606 -24.50 -17.60 23.11
C GLY A 606 -24.40 -16.10 23.38
N ASP A 607 -25.41 -15.53 24.05
CA ASP A 607 -25.36 -14.10 24.37
C ASP A 607 -24.47 -13.87 25.61
N ASP A 608 -23.23 -13.43 25.40
CA ASP A 608 -22.18 -13.34 26.42
C ASP A 608 -22.00 -11.95 27.02
N HIS A 609 -21.50 -11.91 28.26
CA HIS A 609 -21.13 -10.67 28.94
C HIS A 609 -19.66 -10.67 29.36
N ILE A 610 -18.84 -9.89 28.66
CA ILE A 610 -17.40 -9.87 28.84
C ILE A 610 -16.97 -8.50 29.39
N ILE A 611 -16.30 -8.49 30.53
CA ILE A 611 -15.80 -7.27 31.17
C ILE A 611 -14.30 -7.38 31.44
N ASP A 612 -13.56 -6.35 31.06
CA ASP A 612 -12.18 -6.21 31.49
C ASP A 612 -11.78 -4.75 31.72
N ASN A 613 -11.34 -4.44 32.94
CA ASN A 613 -11.22 -3.08 33.43
C ASN A 613 -9.79 -2.52 33.42
N SER A 614 -8.76 -3.33 33.14
CA SER A 614 -7.35 -2.92 33.22
C SER A 614 -6.51 -3.74 32.26
N GLY A 615 -5.48 -3.13 31.68
CA GLY A 615 -4.64 -3.81 30.69
C GLY A 615 -4.87 -3.35 29.28
N ARG A 616 -4.13 -3.97 28.35
CA ARG A 616 -4.47 -4.01 26.94
C ARG A 616 -4.99 -5.41 26.66
N ASN A 617 -6.30 -5.54 26.52
CA ASN A 617 -6.98 -6.83 26.51
C ASN A 617 -7.52 -7.13 25.11
N ARG A 618 -7.79 -8.42 24.86
CA ARG A 618 -8.45 -8.91 23.65
C ARG A 618 -9.72 -9.65 24.06
N LEU A 619 -10.86 -9.10 23.67
CA LEU A 619 -12.18 -9.59 24.05
C LEU A 619 -12.94 -10.02 22.79
N PHE A 620 -13.41 -11.26 22.76
CA PHE A 620 -14.13 -11.86 21.64
C PHE A 620 -15.50 -12.34 22.11
N GLY A 621 -16.59 -11.82 21.52
CA GLY A 621 -17.96 -12.26 21.79
C GLY A 621 -18.20 -13.65 21.24
N GLY A 622 -18.16 -13.80 19.91
CA GLY A 622 -18.33 -15.09 19.23
C GLY A 622 -19.64 -15.14 18.45
N GLU A 623 -20.36 -16.26 18.50
CA GLU A 623 -21.72 -16.33 17.95
C GLU A 623 -22.73 -15.90 19.02
N GLY A 624 -23.47 -14.81 18.83
CA GLY A 624 -24.39 -14.35 19.87
C GLY A 624 -24.67 -12.87 19.78
N SER A 625 -25.55 -12.35 20.62
CA SER A 625 -25.67 -10.90 20.82
C SER A 625 -24.96 -10.52 22.11
N ASP A 626 -23.71 -10.12 21.98
CA ASP A 626 -22.75 -10.04 23.07
C ASP A 626 -22.59 -8.63 23.63
N ALA A 627 -22.17 -8.55 24.88
CA ALA A 627 -21.94 -7.29 25.58
C ALA A 627 -20.51 -7.24 26.12
N LEU A 628 -19.63 -6.59 25.36
CA LEU A 628 -18.20 -6.45 25.66
C LEU A 628 -17.92 -5.05 26.24
N THR A 629 -17.18 -4.99 27.35
CA THR A 629 -16.75 -3.73 27.94
C THR A 629 -15.29 -3.81 28.39
N GLY A 630 -14.42 -2.98 27.82
CA GLY A 630 -13.03 -2.95 28.28
C GLY A 630 -12.07 -1.97 27.59
N LEU A 631 -10.78 -2.32 27.64
CA LEU A 631 -9.67 -1.58 27.03
C LEU A 631 -8.91 -2.48 26.07
N GLY A 632 -8.48 -1.93 24.93
CA GLY A 632 -7.73 -2.68 23.91
C GLY A 632 -8.60 -3.01 22.71
N GLU A 633 -8.71 -4.31 22.40
CA GLU A 633 -9.33 -4.81 21.18
C GLU A 633 -10.59 -5.60 21.54
N LEU A 634 -11.73 -5.17 21.00
CA LEU A 634 -13.04 -5.73 21.26
C LEU A 634 -13.63 -6.18 19.93
N PHE A 635 -13.98 -7.45 19.82
CA PHE A 635 -14.57 -8.07 18.63
C PHE A 635 -15.91 -8.69 19.01
N GLY A 636 -17.00 -8.21 18.41
CA GLY A 636 -18.36 -8.72 18.63
C GLY A 636 -18.51 -10.13 18.08
N GLY A 637 -18.30 -10.27 16.77
CA GLY A 637 -18.42 -11.57 16.10
C GLY A 637 -19.71 -11.62 15.29
N ALA A 638 -20.52 -12.65 15.45
CA ALA A 638 -21.76 -12.81 14.71
C ALA A 638 -22.98 -12.56 15.61
N GLY A 639 -23.73 -11.50 15.37
CA GLY A 639 -25.00 -11.20 15.99
C GLY A 639 -25.18 -9.69 16.17
N ASN A 640 -25.93 -9.23 17.16
CA ASN A 640 -26.10 -7.77 17.36
C ASN A 640 -25.43 -7.38 18.67
N ASP A 641 -24.21 -6.89 18.56
CA ASP A 641 -23.29 -6.77 19.67
C ASP A 641 -23.24 -5.36 20.24
N ILE A 642 -22.87 -5.25 21.51
CA ILE A 642 -22.68 -3.99 22.21
C ILE A 642 -21.23 -3.94 22.72
N LEU A 643 -20.41 -3.15 22.04
CA LEU A 643 -19.01 -2.96 22.38
C LEU A 643 -18.81 -1.59 23.02
N THR A 644 -18.37 -1.59 24.28
CA THR A 644 -18.10 -0.36 25.03
C THR A 644 -16.64 -0.26 25.46
N ALA A 645 -15.86 0.56 24.77
CA ALA A 645 -14.49 0.83 25.15
C ALA A 645 -14.38 1.95 26.21
N TYR A 646 -13.44 1.84 27.14
CA TYR A 646 -13.10 2.93 28.03
C TYR A 646 -12.25 3.99 27.30
N ALA A 647 -12.55 5.29 27.44
CA ALA A 647 -11.89 6.32 26.60
C ALA A 647 -10.45 6.73 27.02
N PHE A 648 -9.74 5.85 27.72
CA PHE A 648 -8.29 5.98 27.92
C PHE A 648 -7.59 4.94 27.05
N GLY A 649 -6.46 5.29 26.41
CA GLY A 649 -5.79 4.36 25.49
C GLY A 649 -6.41 4.36 24.10
N ASN A 650 -5.67 3.79 23.14
CA ASN A 650 -6.16 3.56 21.79
C ASN A 650 -6.90 2.23 21.80
N ASN A 651 -8.14 2.21 21.31
CA ASN A 651 -8.97 1.02 21.28
C ASN A 651 -9.37 0.67 19.85
N THR A 652 -9.53 -0.62 19.59
CA THR A 652 -10.09 -1.15 18.33
C THR A 652 -11.40 -1.83 18.66
N LEU A 653 -12.47 -1.44 17.98
CA LEU A 653 -13.78 -2.04 18.13
C LEU A 653 -14.23 -2.53 16.74
N ASP A 654 -14.53 -3.83 16.64
CA ASP A 654 -15.09 -4.46 15.44
C ASP A 654 -16.40 -5.17 15.81
N GLY A 655 -17.51 -4.78 15.19
CA GLY A 655 -18.81 -5.40 15.41
C GLY A 655 -18.89 -6.79 14.80
N GLY A 656 -18.35 -6.96 13.60
CA GLY A 656 -18.43 -8.21 12.86
C GLY A 656 -19.70 -8.28 12.00
N ALA A 657 -20.60 -9.21 12.26
CA ALA A 657 -21.79 -9.45 11.44
C ALA A 657 -23.08 -9.30 12.25
N GLY A 658 -23.81 -8.23 12.00
CA GLY A 658 -25.18 -7.99 12.39
C GLY A 658 -25.39 -6.49 12.58
N ASN A 659 -26.26 -6.07 13.50
CA ASN A 659 -26.50 -4.63 13.72
C ASN A 659 -25.92 -4.23 15.07
N ASP A 660 -24.69 -3.77 15.04
CA ASP A 660 -23.84 -3.63 16.20
C ASP A 660 -23.87 -2.20 16.75
N THR A 661 -23.55 -2.06 18.02
CA THR A 661 -23.44 -0.77 18.71
C THR A 661 -22.05 -0.64 19.32
N LEU A 662 -21.21 0.15 18.67
CA LEU A 662 -19.84 0.41 19.09
C LEU A 662 -19.75 1.80 19.72
N THR A 663 -19.28 1.89 20.95
CA THR A 663 -19.22 3.16 21.68
C THR A 663 -17.95 3.28 22.52
N THR A 664 -17.32 4.44 22.48
CA THR A 664 -16.37 4.83 23.53
C THR A 664 -17.07 5.60 24.64
N SER A 665 -16.87 5.18 25.88
CA SER A 665 -17.43 5.89 27.05
C SER A 665 -16.93 7.34 27.13
N GLN A 666 -17.83 8.31 27.34
CA GLN A 666 -17.45 9.73 27.29
C GLN A 666 -16.46 10.12 28.41
N ILE A 667 -15.35 10.78 28.04
CA ILE A 667 -14.39 11.33 29.01
C ILE A 667 -14.31 12.85 28.95
N THR A 668 -14.14 13.43 30.14
CA THR A 668 -13.87 14.84 30.39
C THR A 668 -12.63 15.35 29.63
N SER A 669 -12.53 16.67 29.48
CA SER A 669 -11.54 17.44 28.69
C SER A 669 -10.03 17.26 28.98
N SER A 670 -9.53 16.06 29.26
CA SER A 670 -8.12 15.70 29.51
C SER A 670 -7.57 14.59 28.61
N SER A 671 -8.40 13.85 27.87
CA SER A 671 -8.02 12.68 27.05
C SER A 671 -7.80 12.98 25.55
N ARG A 672 -7.19 14.13 25.23
CA ARG A 672 -7.10 14.70 23.87
C ARG A 672 -6.05 14.04 22.95
N ALA A 673 -5.63 12.81 23.21
CA ALA A 673 -4.44 12.22 22.53
C ALA A 673 -4.58 10.75 22.15
N TYR A 674 -5.69 10.11 22.47
CA TYR A 674 -5.93 8.72 22.06
C TYR A 674 -6.64 8.70 20.70
N GLN A 675 -6.44 7.64 19.95
CA GLN A 675 -7.06 7.43 18.64
C GLN A 675 -7.72 6.06 18.67
N ASN A 676 -9.02 6.00 18.43
CA ASN A 676 -9.76 4.75 18.40
C ASN A 676 -10.10 4.37 16.96
N SER A 677 -10.14 3.07 16.68
CA SER A 677 -10.58 2.52 15.41
C SER A 677 -11.91 1.81 15.60
N TYR A 678 -12.85 2.08 14.70
CA TYR A 678 -14.18 1.48 14.68
C TYR A 678 -14.45 0.85 13.33
N ARG A 679 -14.95 -0.38 13.34
CA ARG A 679 -15.52 -1.08 12.18
C ARG A 679 -16.85 -1.68 12.60
N GLY A 680 -17.93 -1.30 11.92
CA GLY A 680 -19.23 -1.92 12.14
C GLY A 680 -19.22 -3.36 11.61
N GLY A 681 -18.84 -3.50 10.35
CA GLY A 681 -18.83 -4.77 9.64
C GLY A 681 -20.14 -4.94 8.86
N LYS A 682 -20.66 -6.17 8.76
CA LYS A 682 -21.87 -6.45 7.98
C LYS A 682 -23.13 -6.22 8.80
N GLY A 683 -23.84 -5.14 8.52
CA GLY A 683 -25.25 -4.94 8.79
C GLY A 683 -25.59 -3.46 8.87
N ASN A 684 -26.33 -3.03 9.89
CA ASN A 684 -26.63 -1.59 10.03
C ASN A 684 -26.16 -1.14 11.40
N ASP A 685 -24.94 -0.64 11.43
CA ASP A 685 -24.21 -0.47 12.68
C ASP A 685 -24.35 0.96 13.21
N THR A 686 -24.20 1.10 14.52
CA THR A 686 -24.19 2.40 15.20
C THR A 686 -22.85 2.60 15.88
N LEU A 687 -22.05 3.53 15.36
CA LEU A 687 -20.70 3.82 15.83
C LEU A 687 -20.69 5.20 16.49
N THR A 688 -20.28 5.28 17.75
CA THR A 688 -20.23 6.53 18.52
C THR A 688 -18.83 6.79 19.06
N GLY A 689 -18.15 7.76 18.44
CA GLY A 689 -16.81 8.20 18.81
C GLY A 689 -16.76 9.17 19.98
N GLY A 690 -15.53 9.47 20.39
CA GLY A 690 -15.21 10.33 21.52
C GLY A 690 -14.84 11.76 21.14
N TYR A 691 -14.01 12.39 21.98
CA TYR A 691 -13.40 13.71 21.71
C TYR A 691 -11.97 13.59 21.13
N SER A 692 -11.56 12.36 20.82
CA SER A 692 -10.26 11.96 20.29
C SER A 692 -10.20 12.20 18.78
N ALA A 693 -9.10 11.83 18.13
CA ALA A 693 -9.07 11.71 16.67
C ALA A 693 -9.27 10.25 16.32
N ASP A 694 -10.49 9.93 15.97
CA ASP A 694 -11.01 8.60 15.77
C ASP A 694 -10.99 8.24 14.28
N THR A 695 -10.96 6.94 14.00
CA THR A 695 -10.95 6.40 12.64
C THR A 695 -12.08 5.41 12.48
N TYR A 696 -12.94 5.65 11.50
CA TYR A 696 -14.07 4.79 11.17
C TYR A 696 -13.79 4.11 9.85
N HIS A 697 -14.00 2.81 9.77
CA HIS A 697 -13.77 2.00 8.57
C HIS A 697 -15.10 1.51 8.01
N TYR A 698 -15.23 1.59 6.69
CA TYR A 698 -16.38 1.08 5.96
C TYR A 698 -15.93 0.37 4.68
N ALA A 699 -16.47 -0.83 4.45
CA ALA A 699 -16.23 -1.66 3.28
C ALA A 699 -17.51 -1.89 2.46
N LEU A 700 -17.32 -2.28 1.19
CA LEU A 700 -18.44 -2.47 0.29
C LEU A 700 -19.34 -3.64 0.76
N GLY A 701 -20.63 -3.35 0.93
CA GLY A 701 -21.61 -4.32 1.44
C GLY A 701 -21.72 -4.41 2.96
N ASP A 702 -21.07 -3.50 3.69
CA ASP A 702 -21.22 -3.37 5.15
C ASP A 702 -22.66 -3.00 5.52
N GLY A 703 -23.33 -2.13 4.74
CA GLY A 703 -24.76 -1.86 4.87
C GLY A 703 -25.06 -0.41 5.22
N HIS A 704 -26.02 -0.12 6.10
CA HIS A 704 -26.47 1.25 6.39
C HIS A 704 -26.07 1.71 7.79
N ASP A 705 -24.84 2.23 7.89
CA ASP A 705 -24.23 2.58 9.16
C ASP A 705 -24.53 4.01 9.59
N VAL A 706 -24.52 4.22 10.91
CA VAL A 706 -24.75 5.51 11.55
C VAL A 706 -23.55 5.85 12.42
N ILE A 707 -22.83 6.90 12.06
CA ILE A 707 -21.69 7.42 12.81
C ILE A 707 -22.11 8.68 13.57
N THR A 708 -21.91 8.68 14.87
CA THR A 708 -22.03 9.86 15.74
C THR A 708 -20.64 10.20 16.28
N ASP A 709 -19.97 11.12 15.59
CA ASP A 709 -18.73 11.70 16.10
C ASP A 709 -19.02 12.80 17.11
N THR A 710 -18.26 12.89 18.20
CA THR A 710 -18.47 13.92 19.25
C THR A 710 -17.19 14.71 19.59
N GLY A 711 -16.50 15.29 18.61
CA GLY A 711 -15.38 16.23 18.76
C GLY A 711 -15.73 17.69 19.15
N TYR A 712 -14.79 18.51 19.65
CA TYR A 712 -15.07 19.90 20.12
C TYR A 712 -14.75 20.98 19.07
N GLY A 713 -15.74 21.84 18.81
CA GLY A 713 -15.73 22.88 17.79
C GLY A 713 -14.73 24.05 17.85
N SER A 714 -14.16 24.33 16.66
CA SER A 714 -13.86 25.62 16.01
C SER A 714 -13.21 26.81 16.75
N ASN A 715 -12.66 26.68 17.97
CA ASN A 715 -12.14 27.89 18.66
C ASN A 715 -10.85 27.77 19.47
N GLN A 716 -9.90 26.90 19.13
CA GLN A 716 -8.52 26.96 19.67
C GLN A 716 -7.44 26.53 18.65
N SER A 717 -6.23 27.04 18.90
CA SER A 717 -5.05 27.11 18.03
C SER A 717 -4.26 25.78 17.90
N SER A 718 -4.13 25.25 16.68
CA SER A 718 -2.88 24.79 16.00
C SER A 718 -1.77 23.99 16.75
N SER A 719 -2.07 22.85 17.39
CA SER A 719 -1.04 21.80 17.60
C SER A 719 -1.53 20.38 17.96
N TYR A 720 -2.81 20.20 18.31
CA TYR A 720 -3.33 18.92 18.84
C TYR A 720 -4.68 18.51 18.26
N HIS A 721 -5.16 19.16 17.19
CA HIS A 721 -6.34 18.67 16.45
C HIS A 721 -5.80 17.69 15.41
N ARG A 722 -5.92 16.39 15.70
CA ARG A 722 -5.86 15.35 14.67
C ARG A 722 -7.28 15.20 14.15
N ALA A 723 -7.43 15.04 12.84
CA ALA A 723 -8.71 14.93 12.16
C ALA A 723 -9.39 13.59 12.48
N ASP A 724 -10.68 13.61 12.75
CA ASP A 724 -11.52 12.41 12.69
C ASP A 724 -11.60 11.95 11.23
N THR A 725 -11.34 10.67 10.99
CA THR A 725 -11.12 10.12 9.65
C THR A 725 -12.14 9.02 9.35
N LEU A 726 -12.80 9.11 8.19
CA LEU A 726 -13.56 8.01 7.61
C LEU A 726 -12.75 7.38 6.47
N VAL A 727 -12.47 6.08 6.58
CA VAL A 727 -11.69 5.32 5.60
C VAL A 727 -12.62 4.38 4.85
N LEU A 728 -12.70 4.59 3.53
CA LEU A 728 -13.42 3.73 2.60
C LEU A 728 -12.45 2.71 1.99
N ALA A 729 -12.84 1.43 2.02
CA ALA A 729 -12.03 0.33 1.51
C ALA A 729 -11.70 0.48 0.01
N ALA A 730 -10.67 -0.24 -0.46
CA ALA A 730 -10.10 -0.06 -1.80
C ALA A 730 -11.05 -0.45 -2.96
N ASP A 731 -12.13 -1.17 -2.65
CA ASP A 731 -13.21 -1.52 -3.58
C ASP A 731 -14.27 -0.41 -3.71
N ILE A 732 -14.21 0.64 -2.88
CA ILE A 732 -15.06 1.82 -2.99
C ILE A 732 -14.26 2.95 -3.67
N THR A 733 -14.80 3.44 -4.79
CA THR A 733 -14.21 4.56 -5.54
C THR A 733 -15.04 5.83 -5.34
N ALA A 734 -14.42 7.01 -5.55
CA ALA A 734 -15.13 8.29 -5.42
C ALA A 734 -16.37 8.42 -6.34
N GLU A 735 -16.43 7.71 -7.47
CA GLU A 735 -17.58 7.71 -8.38
C GLU A 735 -18.77 6.91 -7.86
N MET A 736 -18.54 5.97 -6.93
CA MET A 736 -19.60 5.16 -6.30
C MET A 736 -20.31 5.91 -5.17
N VAL A 737 -19.80 7.08 -4.80
CA VAL A 737 -20.22 7.81 -3.61
C VAL A 737 -20.95 9.09 -3.98
N THR A 738 -22.16 9.24 -3.46
CA THR A 738 -22.92 10.50 -3.52
C THR A 738 -23.22 11.01 -2.12
N PHE A 739 -23.29 12.33 -1.98
CA PHE A 739 -23.55 12.99 -0.71
C PHE A 739 -24.88 13.73 -0.75
N SER A 740 -25.64 13.61 0.33
CA SER A 740 -26.83 14.41 0.60
C SER A 740 -26.88 14.79 2.07
N HIS A 741 -27.84 15.60 2.47
CA HIS A 741 -28.07 15.93 3.87
C HIS A 741 -29.56 15.84 4.24
N THR A 742 -29.85 15.62 5.53
CA THR A 742 -31.23 15.52 6.03
C THR A 742 -31.69 16.79 6.74
N MET A 743 -33.00 16.94 6.94
CA MET A 743 -33.58 18.02 7.77
C MET A 743 -33.11 17.99 9.24
N ALA A 744 -32.64 16.84 9.73
CA ALA A 744 -32.11 16.71 11.09
C ALA A 744 -30.68 17.27 11.23
N GLY A 745 -30.05 17.66 10.11
CA GLY A 745 -28.65 18.09 10.05
C GLY A 745 -27.67 16.91 9.96
N ASP A 746 -28.11 15.75 9.49
CA ASP A 746 -27.22 14.60 9.24
C ASP A 746 -26.68 14.68 7.80
N ILE A 747 -25.41 14.31 7.56
CA ILE A 747 -24.88 14.07 6.20
C ILE A 747 -25.07 12.59 5.89
N VAL A 748 -25.57 12.27 4.70
CA VAL A 748 -25.74 10.90 4.22
C VAL A 748 -24.84 10.70 3.02
N MET A 749 -23.94 9.73 3.13
CA MET A 749 -23.11 9.25 2.04
C MET A 749 -23.76 7.97 1.49
N GLN A 750 -24.28 8.01 0.27
CA GLN A 750 -24.78 6.81 -0.41
C GLN A 750 -23.65 6.15 -1.20
N ILE A 751 -23.58 4.83 -1.12
CA ILE A 751 -22.54 4.02 -1.76
C ILE A 751 -23.24 3.01 -2.67
N ILE A 752 -23.08 3.19 -3.97
CA ILE A 752 -23.76 2.41 -5.01
C ILE A 752 -22.75 1.59 -5.78
N ASP A 753 -22.85 0.26 -5.66
CA ASP A 753 -22.08 -0.69 -6.46
C ASP A 753 -22.71 -0.81 -7.86
N PRO A 754 -22.02 -0.38 -8.93
CA PRO A 754 -22.54 -0.46 -10.30
C PRO A 754 -22.67 -1.91 -10.79
N ASP A 755 -21.92 -2.84 -10.20
CA ASP A 755 -21.84 -4.25 -10.62
C ASP A 755 -22.80 -5.14 -9.81
N ASN A 756 -23.12 -4.77 -8.57
CA ASN A 756 -24.00 -5.56 -7.71
C ASN A 756 -24.80 -4.73 -6.68
N ALA A 757 -26.07 -4.43 -7.02
CA ALA A 757 -26.97 -3.69 -6.14
C ALA A 757 -27.22 -4.30 -4.74
N ALA A 758 -26.88 -5.58 -4.51
CA ALA A 758 -26.96 -6.18 -3.17
C ALA A 758 -25.87 -5.67 -2.22
N ASN A 759 -24.81 -5.06 -2.74
CA ASN A 759 -23.71 -4.46 -1.98
C ASN A 759 -23.92 -2.96 -1.71
N ASN A 760 -25.03 -2.38 -2.19
CA ASN A 760 -25.34 -0.98 -1.96
C ASN A 760 -25.54 -0.73 -0.46
N GLY A 761 -25.06 0.41 0.01
CA GLY A 761 -25.11 0.79 1.41
C GLY A 761 -25.04 2.29 1.59
N SER A 762 -24.94 2.74 2.85
CA SER A 762 -24.81 4.16 3.16
C SER A 762 -24.15 4.39 4.50
N ILE A 763 -23.54 5.57 4.66
CA ILE A 763 -23.02 6.05 5.93
C ILE A 763 -23.76 7.33 6.30
N THR A 764 -24.40 7.34 7.47
CA THR A 764 -25.09 8.53 8.01
C THR A 764 -24.24 9.16 9.11
N LEU A 765 -23.70 10.34 8.85
CA LEU A 765 -22.97 11.16 9.82
C LEU A 765 -23.96 12.05 10.61
N LYS A 766 -24.25 11.66 11.85
CA LYS A 766 -25.26 12.28 12.72
C LYS A 766 -24.90 13.71 13.15
N GLY A 767 -25.72 14.69 12.78
CA GLY A 767 -25.53 16.10 13.14
C GLY A 767 -24.36 16.80 12.46
N ALA A 768 -23.73 16.14 11.46
CA ALA A 768 -22.56 16.64 10.75
C ALA A 768 -22.86 17.86 9.86
N TYR A 769 -24.10 17.99 9.37
CA TYR A 769 -24.62 19.14 8.64
C TYR A 769 -25.30 20.13 9.60
N SER A 770 -24.58 20.58 10.63
CA SER A 770 -25.09 21.56 11.57
C SER A 770 -24.11 22.71 11.79
N SER A 771 -24.64 23.86 12.24
CA SER A 771 -23.82 25.00 12.68
C SER A 771 -22.95 24.67 13.90
N ASN A 772 -23.21 23.54 14.57
CA ASN A 772 -22.35 23.00 15.60
C ASN A 772 -21.34 22.04 14.95
N VAL A 773 -20.13 22.52 14.77
CA VAL A 773 -18.96 21.79 14.24
C VAL A 773 -18.48 20.62 15.11
N ALA A 774 -19.27 20.17 16.08
CA ALA A 774 -18.86 19.20 17.10
C ALA A 774 -19.07 17.74 16.68
N ASN A 775 -19.72 17.51 15.53
CA ASN A 775 -20.07 16.17 15.07
C ASN A 775 -19.62 15.95 13.62
N ARG A 776 -18.46 16.51 13.24
CA ARG A 776 -17.99 16.48 11.86
C ARG A 776 -16.90 15.42 11.73
N ILE A 777 -16.83 14.81 10.55
CA ILE A 777 -15.66 14.07 10.11
C ILE A 777 -14.82 15.07 9.31
N GLU A 778 -13.55 15.23 9.69
CA GLU A 778 -12.68 16.21 9.04
C GLU A 778 -12.04 15.68 7.75
N GLU A 779 -11.86 14.36 7.64
CA GLU A 779 -11.19 13.73 6.50
C GLU A 779 -11.91 12.45 6.04
N VAL A 780 -12.15 12.32 4.73
CA VAL A 780 -12.54 11.05 4.09
C VAL A 780 -11.42 10.61 3.17
N ILE A 781 -11.02 9.35 3.28
CA ILE A 781 -9.95 8.72 2.50
C ILE A 781 -10.52 7.56 1.70
N PHE A 782 -10.23 7.53 0.40
CA PHE A 782 -10.51 6.41 -0.49
C PHE A 782 -9.23 5.60 -0.69
N LEU A 783 -9.18 4.37 -0.18
CA LEU A 783 -8.01 3.50 -0.39
C LEU A 783 -7.83 3.05 -1.86
N SER A 784 -8.77 3.39 -2.74
CA SER A 784 -8.71 3.13 -4.18
C SER A 784 -7.77 4.10 -4.92
N ASP A 785 -7.43 5.25 -4.33
CA ASP A 785 -6.33 6.08 -4.84
C ASP A 785 -5.01 5.75 -4.13
N ALA A 786 -3.97 5.54 -4.92
CA ALA A 786 -2.65 5.15 -4.44
C ALA A 786 -1.91 6.28 -3.69
N THR A 787 -2.59 7.38 -3.36
CA THR A 787 -1.96 8.59 -2.80
C THR A 787 -2.07 8.69 -1.29
N GLY A 788 -3.07 8.07 -0.66
CA GLY A 788 -3.26 8.07 0.80
C GLY A 788 -3.32 9.48 1.40
N ALA A 789 -3.64 10.49 0.58
CA ALA A 789 -3.91 11.84 1.02
C ALA A 789 -5.37 11.92 1.44
N SER A 790 -5.74 12.92 2.26
CA SER A 790 -7.16 13.23 2.46
C SER A 790 -7.76 13.61 1.11
N ASP A 791 -8.68 12.80 0.57
CA ASP A 791 -9.30 13.05 -0.73
C ASP A 791 -10.41 14.07 -0.64
N LEU A 792 -11.16 14.02 0.47
CA LEU A 792 -12.15 15.02 0.84
C LEU A 792 -11.84 15.55 2.24
N ASN A 793 -11.72 16.87 2.34
CA ASN A 793 -11.66 17.55 3.63
C ASN A 793 -13.05 17.99 4.11
N GLU A 794 -13.15 18.39 5.39
CA GLU A 794 -14.37 18.88 6.03
C GLU A 794 -15.18 19.84 5.15
N SER A 795 -14.51 20.83 4.54
CA SER A 795 -15.22 21.84 3.73
C SER A 795 -15.75 21.26 2.41
N GLU A 796 -15.04 20.34 1.80
CA GLU A 796 -15.46 19.64 0.59
C GLU A 796 -16.61 18.69 0.88
N ILE A 797 -16.59 17.97 2.00
CA ILE A 797 -17.70 17.09 2.43
C ILE A 797 -18.98 17.92 2.60
N GLN A 798 -18.88 19.08 3.25
CA GLN A 798 -20.03 19.98 3.44
C GLN A 798 -20.54 20.51 2.09
N VAL A 799 -19.64 20.89 1.19
CA VAL A 799 -19.97 21.40 -0.16
C VAL A 799 -20.53 20.30 -1.07
N LEU A 800 -20.04 19.06 -0.98
CA LEU A 800 -20.56 17.93 -1.77
C LEU A 800 -21.94 17.50 -1.29
N ALA A 801 -22.20 17.59 0.01
CA ALA A 801 -23.54 17.40 0.56
C ALA A 801 -24.55 18.46 0.07
N ILE A 802 -24.07 19.59 -0.45
CA ILE A 802 -24.86 20.67 -1.08
C ILE A 802 -24.98 20.47 -2.60
N ASN A 803 -23.84 20.32 -3.29
CA ASN A 803 -23.72 20.47 -4.75
C ASN A 803 -24.03 19.21 -5.56
N ASN A 804 -24.11 18.05 -4.93
CA ASN A 804 -24.24 16.75 -5.61
C ASN A 804 -25.49 15.98 -5.17
N ALA A 805 -26.55 16.71 -4.81
CA ALA A 805 -27.90 16.17 -4.90
C ALA A 805 -28.24 15.95 -6.38
N ALA A 806 -27.61 14.96 -7.02
CA ALA A 806 -28.30 14.19 -8.04
C ALA A 806 -29.35 13.42 -7.24
N ALA A 807 -30.53 14.01 -7.16
CA ALA A 807 -31.64 13.38 -6.47
C ALA A 807 -31.96 12.03 -7.12
N SER A 808 -32.47 11.17 -6.26
CA SER A 808 -32.75 9.77 -6.53
C SER A 808 -33.88 9.63 -7.55
N ASP A 809 -34.28 8.40 -7.91
CA ASP A 809 -35.53 8.18 -8.66
C ASP A 809 -36.80 8.36 -7.75
N LEU A 810 -36.72 9.14 -6.67
CA LEU A 810 -37.76 9.30 -5.64
C LEU A 810 -38.07 10.78 -5.41
N ASP A 811 -39.22 11.05 -4.80
CA ASP A 811 -39.62 12.40 -4.35
C ASP A 811 -38.60 12.98 -3.35
N ASP A 812 -37.83 13.98 -3.78
CA ASP A 812 -36.73 14.56 -3.03
C ASP A 812 -37.04 15.97 -2.50
N ARG A 813 -36.32 16.37 -1.43
CA ARG A 813 -36.41 17.74 -0.89
C ARG A 813 -35.02 18.33 -0.78
N LEU A 814 -34.71 19.28 -1.66
CA LEU A 814 -33.38 19.82 -1.88
C LEU A 814 -33.32 21.29 -1.49
N MET A 815 -32.20 21.71 -0.92
CA MET A 815 -32.02 23.08 -0.43
C MET A 815 -30.59 23.54 -0.72
N GLY A 816 -30.46 24.64 -1.47
CA GLY A 816 -29.23 25.37 -1.68
C GLY A 816 -28.71 26.03 -0.41
N THR A 817 -27.69 26.84 -0.57
CA THR A 817 -26.99 27.60 0.46
C THR A 817 -27.35 29.07 0.40
N ILE A 818 -26.74 29.87 1.28
CA ILE A 818 -26.82 31.33 1.21
C ILE A 818 -25.88 31.95 0.14
N GLY A 819 -25.39 31.16 -0.81
CA GLY A 819 -24.53 31.57 -1.94
C GLY A 819 -25.21 31.27 -3.28
N ASP A 820 -24.49 31.45 -4.40
CA ASP A 820 -25.04 31.13 -5.72
C ASP A 820 -24.94 29.61 -5.98
N ASP A 821 -26.08 28.92 -6.09
CA ASP A 821 -26.16 27.46 -6.12
C ASP A 821 -26.74 26.89 -7.42
N VAL A 822 -26.49 25.60 -7.66
CA VAL A 822 -27.12 24.81 -8.73
C VAL A 822 -27.75 23.57 -8.10
N VAL A 823 -29.08 23.45 -8.20
CA VAL A 823 -29.87 22.38 -7.57
C VAL A 823 -30.63 21.60 -8.65
N HIS A 824 -30.55 20.27 -8.61
CA HIS A 824 -31.17 19.37 -9.59
C HIS A 824 -32.06 18.32 -8.89
N GLY A 825 -33.36 18.29 -9.18
CA GLY A 825 -34.33 17.36 -8.59
C GLY A 825 -34.35 15.96 -9.23
N GLY A 826 -33.98 15.83 -10.51
CA GLY A 826 -33.84 14.49 -11.11
C GLY A 826 -35.19 13.87 -11.50
N GLN A 827 -35.53 12.68 -11.01
CA GLN A 827 -36.82 12.02 -11.27
C GLN A 827 -37.61 11.94 -9.96
N GLY A 828 -38.86 12.42 -9.93
CA GLY A 828 -39.62 12.39 -8.69
C GLY A 828 -40.70 13.47 -8.64
N HIS A 829 -41.23 13.71 -7.45
CA HIS A 829 -42.00 14.92 -7.14
C HIS A 829 -41.21 15.74 -6.14
N ASP A 830 -40.38 16.63 -6.66
CA ASP A 830 -39.28 17.22 -5.90
C ASP A 830 -39.66 18.58 -5.31
N LEU A 831 -39.02 18.94 -4.20
CA LEU A 831 -39.21 20.21 -3.52
C LEU A 831 -37.87 20.93 -3.36
N LEU A 832 -37.60 21.92 -4.21
CA LEU A 832 -36.32 22.62 -4.34
C LEU A 832 -36.40 24.03 -3.73
N PHE A 833 -35.40 24.38 -2.92
CA PHE A 833 -35.22 25.70 -2.29
C PHE A 833 -33.85 26.28 -2.63
N GLY A 834 -33.75 27.50 -3.16
CA GLY A 834 -32.46 28.17 -3.46
C GLY A 834 -31.80 28.77 -2.21
N GLN A 835 -32.61 29.33 -1.31
CA GLN A 835 -32.25 30.15 -0.15
C GLN A 835 -31.83 31.60 -0.46
N ALA A 836 -30.55 31.91 -0.58
CA ALA A 836 -30.15 33.29 -0.82
C ALA A 836 -28.94 33.30 -1.73
N GLY A 837 -28.94 34.08 -2.80
CA GLY A 837 -27.96 33.90 -3.85
C GLY A 837 -28.60 34.03 -5.21
N ASN A 838 -27.84 33.85 -6.28
CA ASN A 838 -28.41 33.79 -7.62
C ASN A 838 -28.33 32.32 -8.07
N ASP A 839 -29.43 31.62 -7.90
CA ASP A 839 -29.47 30.17 -7.94
C ASP A 839 -30.00 29.67 -9.28
N ARG A 840 -29.69 28.41 -9.60
CA ARG A 840 -30.25 27.68 -10.73
C ARG A 840 -30.90 26.41 -10.21
N LEU A 841 -32.23 26.34 -10.25
CA LEU A 841 -33.01 25.19 -9.80
C LEU A 841 -33.61 24.49 -11.03
N GLU A 842 -33.41 23.19 -11.14
CA GLU A 842 -33.96 22.34 -12.21
C GLU A 842 -34.69 21.17 -11.57
N GLY A 843 -36.03 21.13 -11.68
CA GLY A 843 -36.90 20.10 -11.10
C GLY A 843 -36.59 18.74 -11.70
N GLY A 844 -36.76 18.59 -13.02
CA GLY A 844 -36.37 17.38 -13.73
C GLY A 844 -37.56 16.69 -14.37
N ALA A 845 -37.94 15.50 -13.90
CA ALA A 845 -39.09 14.77 -14.42
C ALA A 845 -40.08 14.47 -13.29
N GLY A 846 -41.33 14.89 -13.48
CA GLY A 846 -42.42 14.74 -12.52
C GLY A 846 -42.84 16.09 -11.93
N ASN A 847 -43.85 16.09 -11.07
CA ASN A 847 -44.47 17.32 -10.56
C ASN A 847 -43.64 17.95 -9.43
N ASP A 848 -42.91 19.01 -9.76
CA ASP A 848 -41.94 19.61 -8.84
C ASP A 848 -42.46 20.91 -8.22
N THR A 849 -41.86 21.31 -7.11
CA THR A 849 -42.13 22.58 -6.45
C THR A 849 -40.82 23.31 -6.20
N LEU A 850 -40.65 24.48 -6.84
CA LEU A 850 -39.40 25.24 -6.83
C LEU A 850 -39.62 26.60 -6.17
N THR A 851 -38.70 26.99 -5.28
CA THR A 851 -38.59 28.36 -4.75
C THR A 851 -37.14 28.81 -4.82
N GLY A 852 -36.89 29.92 -5.50
CA GLY A 852 -35.55 30.53 -5.53
C GLY A 852 -35.16 31.12 -4.17
N ASP A 853 -36.17 31.56 -3.41
CA ASP A 853 -36.01 32.41 -2.23
C ASP A 853 -35.27 33.72 -2.61
N ALA A 854 -34.32 34.22 -1.82
CA ALA A 854 -33.81 35.58 -1.97
C ALA A 854 -32.65 35.73 -2.98
N GLY A 855 -32.91 36.25 -4.17
CA GLY A 855 -31.89 36.81 -5.03
C GLY A 855 -32.32 36.98 -6.47
N ALA A 856 -31.64 36.36 -7.42
CA ALA A 856 -32.01 36.46 -8.83
C ALA A 856 -31.85 35.11 -9.48
N ASP A 857 -32.93 34.33 -9.44
CA ASP A 857 -32.86 32.89 -9.62
C ASP A 857 -33.39 32.45 -10.98
N LEU A 858 -32.86 31.33 -11.46
CA LEU A 858 -33.32 30.65 -12.66
C LEU A 858 -34.04 29.36 -12.26
N LEU A 859 -35.36 29.34 -12.41
CA LEU A 859 -36.23 28.22 -12.07
C LEU A 859 -36.64 27.48 -13.35
N ILE A 860 -36.38 26.19 -13.38
CA ILE A 860 -36.64 25.31 -14.52
C ILE A 860 -37.46 24.14 -13.99
N GLY A 861 -38.69 23.99 -14.47
CA GLY A 861 -39.55 22.88 -14.08
C GLY A 861 -39.01 21.57 -14.62
N ASP A 862 -39.03 21.43 -15.94
CA ASP A 862 -38.60 20.21 -16.62
C ASP A 862 -37.14 20.19 -17.09
N SER A 863 -36.57 18.99 -17.27
CA SER A 863 -35.21 18.85 -17.79
C SER A 863 -35.02 19.47 -19.19
N MET A 864 -33.99 20.32 -19.35
CA MET A 864 -33.64 20.90 -20.65
C MET A 864 -32.80 19.96 -21.54
N THR A 865 -32.39 18.80 -21.03
CA THR A 865 -31.39 17.94 -21.69
C THR A 865 -31.86 16.53 -22.01
N GLU A 866 -32.98 16.09 -21.43
CA GLU A 866 -33.49 14.73 -21.59
C GLU A 866 -34.87 14.69 -22.27
N THR A 867 -35.15 13.61 -23.00
CA THR A 867 -36.47 13.33 -23.62
C THR A 867 -37.37 12.55 -22.67
N VAL A 868 -37.63 13.09 -21.48
CA VAL A 868 -38.53 12.49 -20.46
C VAL A 868 -39.92 13.15 -20.54
N GLU A 869 -40.97 12.49 -20.05
CA GLU A 869 -42.31 13.11 -19.93
C GLU A 869 -42.25 14.15 -18.80
N GLY A 870 -42.51 15.41 -19.13
CA GLY A 870 -42.55 16.52 -18.19
C GLY A 870 -43.69 16.45 -17.17
N GLY A 871 -43.58 17.25 -16.12
CA GLY A 871 -44.47 17.27 -14.95
C GLY A 871 -45.44 18.44 -14.90
N SER A 872 -46.20 18.54 -13.79
CA SER A 872 -46.96 19.74 -13.43
C SER A 872 -46.23 20.47 -12.33
N ASP A 873 -45.55 21.55 -12.66
CA ASP A 873 -44.62 22.21 -11.76
C ASP A 873 -45.22 23.42 -11.06
N THR A 874 -44.74 23.67 -9.85
CA THR A 874 -45.19 24.79 -9.00
C THR A 874 -44.02 25.69 -8.64
N TYR A 875 -44.05 26.93 -9.12
CA TYR A 875 -43.07 27.96 -8.79
C TYR A 875 -43.62 28.89 -7.71
N LEU A 876 -42.97 28.94 -6.55
CA LEU A 876 -43.39 29.76 -5.42
C LEU A 876 -42.62 31.08 -5.38
N PHE A 877 -43.34 32.17 -5.13
CA PHE A 877 -42.76 33.50 -4.99
C PHE A 877 -43.36 34.23 -3.79
N ALA A 878 -42.50 34.78 -2.94
CA ALA A 878 -42.79 35.57 -1.76
C ALA A 878 -42.22 36.99 -1.86
N GLU A 879 -42.46 37.81 -0.83
CA GLU A 879 -41.86 39.15 -0.73
C GLU A 879 -40.37 39.07 -0.38
N GLY A 880 -39.53 39.69 -1.19
CA GLY A 880 -38.08 39.73 -0.98
C GLY A 880 -37.28 38.70 -1.76
N ASP A 881 -37.94 37.92 -2.63
CA ASP A 881 -37.30 36.91 -3.48
C ASP A 881 -36.44 37.55 -4.59
N GLY A 882 -36.71 38.81 -4.95
CA GLY A 882 -35.89 39.52 -5.92
C GLY A 882 -36.32 39.23 -7.37
N ALA A 883 -35.35 39.05 -8.27
CA ALA A 883 -35.57 39.14 -9.71
C ALA A 883 -35.36 37.79 -10.41
N ASP A 884 -36.43 37.01 -10.49
CA ASP A 884 -36.38 35.62 -10.90
C ASP A 884 -36.84 35.40 -12.33
N VAL A 885 -36.37 34.30 -12.92
CA VAL A 885 -36.67 33.87 -14.27
C VAL A 885 -37.20 32.45 -14.24
N ILE A 886 -38.41 32.24 -14.77
CA ILE A 886 -38.97 30.91 -15.04
C ILE A 886 -38.67 30.52 -16.48
N PHE A 887 -38.19 29.30 -16.65
CA PHE A 887 -38.11 28.62 -17.94
C PHE A 887 -38.95 27.33 -17.87
N ASN A 888 -40.20 27.42 -18.34
CA ASN A 888 -41.18 26.33 -18.21
C ASN A 888 -40.86 25.15 -19.13
N HIS A 889 -40.78 25.40 -20.45
CA HIS A 889 -40.58 24.40 -21.51
C HIS A 889 -41.26 23.04 -21.24
N ASP A 890 -42.57 23.03 -21.41
CA ASP A 890 -43.42 21.83 -21.29
C ASP A 890 -44.07 21.49 -22.66
N ASP A 891 -43.80 20.29 -23.17
CA ASP A 891 -44.37 19.75 -24.40
C ASP A 891 -45.61 18.84 -24.16
N SER A 892 -45.96 18.59 -22.90
CA SER A 892 -47.11 17.80 -22.49
C SER A 892 -48.39 18.65 -22.50
N VAL A 893 -49.52 18.00 -22.77
CA VAL A 893 -50.85 18.66 -22.86
C VAL A 893 -51.75 18.38 -21.65
N ASP A 894 -51.29 17.53 -20.74
CA ASP A 894 -52.04 17.09 -19.55
C ASP A 894 -51.42 17.61 -18.23
N SER A 895 -50.25 18.25 -18.31
CA SER A 895 -49.54 18.95 -17.24
C SER A 895 -50.19 20.30 -16.92
N ILE A 896 -49.99 20.79 -15.70
CA ILE A 896 -50.52 22.08 -15.23
C ILE A 896 -49.41 22.82 -14.48
N ASP A 897 -48.74 23.73 -15.17
CA ASP A 897 -47.69 24.53 -14.56
C ASP A 897 -48.26 25.79 -13.89
N THR A 898 -47.81 26.02 -12.67
CA THR A 898 -48.41 27.01 -11.77
C THR A 898 -47.37 27.93 -11.16
N ALA A 899 -47.50 29.23 -11.35
CA ALA A 899 -46.80 30.21 -10.50
C ALA A 899 -47.72 30.66 -9.35
N VAL A 900 -47.24 30.57 -8.12
CA VAL A 900 -47.99 30.95 -6.90
C VAL A 900 -47.32 32.13 -6.24
N PHE A 901 -48.03 33.25 -6.15
CA PHE A 901 -47.58 34.44 -5.43
C PHE A 901 -48.15 34.45 -4.01
N GLU A 902 -47.31 34.12 -3.04
CA GLU A 902 -47.64 34.08 -1.63
C GLU A 902 -47.69 35.49 -1.02
N GLU A 903 -48.58 35.69 -0.04
CA GLU A 903 -48.76 36.97 0.66
C GLU A 903 -48.93 38.21 -0.25
N ALA A 904 -49.37 38.01 -1.49
CA ALA A 904 -49.68 39.05 -2.47
C ALA A 904 -51.19 39.14 -2.72
N SER A 905 -51.67 40.31 -3.15
CA SER A 905 -53.00 40.47 -3.74
C SER A 905 -52.90 40.57 -5.25
N LEU A 906 -53.95 40.19 -5.97
CA LEU A 906 -54.09 40.48 -7.42
C LEU A 906 -53.94 41.96 -7.79
N HIS A 907 -54.07 42.88 -6.82
CA HIS A 907 -53.84 44.32 -7.02
C HIS A 907 -52.38 44.75 -6.86
N ASP A 908 -51.52 43.84 -6.42
CA ASP A 908 -50.10 44.05 -6.18
C ASP A 908 -49.26 43.51 -7.34
N LEU A 909 -49.86 42.80 -8.31
CA LEU A 909 -49.17 42.26 -9.48
C LEU A 909 -49.40 43.13 -10.72
N TRP A 910 -48.32 43.46 -11.42
CA TRP A 910 -48.33 44.21 -12.67
C TRP A 910 -47.77 43.37 -13.83
N PHE A 911 -48.61 43.10 -14.81
CA PHE A 911 -48.30 42.29 -15.98
C PHE A 911 -47.90 43.16 -17.15
N SER A 912 -46.76 42.86 -17.77
CA SER A 912 -46.28 43.55 -18.96
C SER A 912 -45.56 42.59 -19.91
N ARG A 913 -45.47 42.98 -21.18
CA ARG A 913 -44.71 42.22 -22.17
C ARG A 913 -43.35 42.88 -22.39
N ALA A 914 -42.28 42.11 -22.25
CA ALA A 914 -40.91 42.50 -22.54
C ALA A 914 -40.36 41.59 -23.65
N ASP A 915 -40.27 42.11 -24.88
CA ASP A 915 -39.96 41.32 -26.08
C ASP A 915 -40.89 40.09 -26.23
N ASP A 916 -40.38 38.87 -26.09
CA ASP A 916 -41.16 37.62 -26.14
C ASP A 916 -41.40 37.00 -24.74
N ASN A 917 -41.05 37.72 -23.67
CA ASN A 917 -41.23 37.30 -22.28
C ASN A 917 -42.46 37.95 -21.64
N LEU A 918 -43.07 37.25 -20.68
CA LEU A 918 -44.04 37.82 -19.76
C LEU A 918 -43.32 38.32 -18.52
N GLN A 919 -43.49 39.61 -18.19
CA GLN A 919 -42.93 40.22 -16.99
C GLN A 919 -44.04 40.46 -15.96
N ILE A 920 -43.85 39.95 -14.74
CA ILE A 920 -44.75 40.12 -13.60
C ILE A 920 -43.99 40.86 -12.50
N ASN A 921 -44.35 42.11 -12.22
CA ASN A 921 -43.71 42.89 -11.17
C ASN A 921 -44.61 42.99 -9.94
N ARG A 922 -44.05 42.84 -8.74
CA ARG A 922 -44.77 43.10 -7.49
C ARG A 922 -44.67 44.59 -7.15
N VAL A 923 -45.79 45.28 -7.27
CA VAL A 923 -45.87 46.74 -7.11
C VAL A 923 -45.49 47.16 -5.69
N GLY A 924 -44.46 47.98 -5.59
CA GLY A 924 -44.00 48.56 -4.34
C GLY A 924 -42.83 47.80 -3.70
N SER A 925 -42.36 46.71 -4.31
CA SER A 925 -41.07 46.06 -4.04
C SER A 925 -40.19 46.06 -5.30
N ASP A 926 -38.97 45.53 -5.16
CA ASP A 926 -38.07 45.26 -6.30
C ASP A 926 -38.28 43.83 -6.84
N ASP A 927 -39.29 43.09 -6.34
CA ASP A 927 -39.50 41.69 -6.72
C ASP A 927 -40.18 41.60 -8.09
N SER A 928 -39.67 40.69 -8.92
CA SER A 928 -40.17 40.49 -10.27
C SER A 928 -39.92 39.08 -10.78
N VAL A 929 -40.87 38.57 -11.56
CA VAL A 929 -40.75 37.27 -12.23
C VAL A 929 -40.85 37.48 -13.73
N GLU A 930 -39.83 37.02 -14.46
CA GLU A 930 -39.85 36.90 -15.92
C GLU A 930 -40.18 35.46 -16.31
N VAL A 931 -41.28 35.24 -17.02
CA VAL A 931 -41.54 33.95 -17.68
C VAL A 931 -40.97 34.03 -19.09
N SER A 932 -39.87 33.30 -19.31
CA SER A 932 -39.08 33.37 -20.53
C SER A 932 -39.84 32.77 -21.70
N ARG A 933 -39.84 33.47 -22.85
CA ARG A 933 -40.44 33.02 -24.12
C ARG A 933 -41.95 32.77 -24.12
N TRP A 934 -42.68 33.28 -23.13
CA TRP A 934 -44.13 33.22 -23.05
C TRP A 934 -44.85 33.49 -24.38
N PHE A 935 -44.42 34.51 -25.14
CA PHE A 935 -45.10 34.91 -26.39
C PHE A 935 -44.48 34.30 -27.66
N GLU A 936 -43.53 33.36 -27.52
CA GLU A 936 -42.86 32.67 -28.64
C GLU A 936 -43.63 31.41 -29.06
N ASP A 937 -43.92 30.52 -28.11
CA ASP A 937 -44.62 29.24 -28.31
C ASP A 937 -45.45 28.88 -27.05
N GLU A 938 -46.54 28.13 -27.24
CA GLU A 938 -47.44 27.71 -26.16
C GLU A 938 -46.74 26.80 -25.14
N SER A 939 -45.67 26.10 -25.52
CA SER A 939 -44.87 25.24 -24.63
C SER A 939 -44.05 26.00 -23.56
N PHE A 940 -43.94 27.33 -23.67
CA PHE A 940 -43.25 28.17 -22.69
C PHE A 940 -44.22 28.95 -21.79
N GLU A 941 -45.53 28.82 -22.02
CA GLU A 941 -46.54 29.43 -21.16
C GLU A 941 -46.74 28.58 -19.90
N LEU A 942 -47.00 29.24 -18.77
CA LEU A 942 -47.58 28.57 -17.59
C LEU A 942 -49.09 28.42 -17.80
N ASP A 943 -49.69 27.31 -17.40
CA ASP A 943 -51.14 27.12 -17.49
C ASP A 943 -51.91 28.09 -16.60
N GLN A 944 -51.39 28.34 -15.41
CA GLN A 944 -52.05 29.17 -14.42
C GLN A 944 -51.11 29.97 -13.51
N ILE A 945 -51.62 31.11 -13.05
CA ILE A 945 -50.99 31.95 -12.04
C ILE A 945 -51.97 32.09 -10.88
N GLU A 946 -51.52 31.83 -9.66
CA GLU A 946 -52.34 31.86 -8.45
C GLU A 946 -51.93 32.99 -7.50
N VAL A 947 -52.93 33.69 -6.96
CA VAL A 947 -52.74 34.73 -5.94
C VAL A 947 -53.98 34.84 -5.05
N ASP A 948 -53.81 34.81 -3.72
CA ASP A 948 -54.92 34.92 -2.74
C ASP A 948 -56.14 34.01 -3.04
N GLY A 949 -55.88 32.79 -3.54
CA GLY A 949 -56.91 31.82 -3.93
C GLY A 949 -57.68 32.15 -5.22
N ALA A 950 -57.26 33.17 -5.96
CA ALA A 950 -57.72 33.46 -7.32
C ALA A 950 -56.73 32.89 -8.36
N VAL A 951 -57.26 32.41 -9.48
CA VAL A 951 -56.52 31.77 -10.57
C VAL A 951 -56.65 32.62 -11.84
N LEU A 952 -55.54 32.91 -12.49
CA LEU A 952 -55.45 33.51 -13.82
C LEU A 952 -54.95 32.46 -14.80
N LEU A 953 -55.79 32.08 -15.77
CA LEU A 953 -55.40 31.12 -16.80
C LEU A 953 -54.56 31.80 -17.89
N ASN A 954 -53.65 31.05 -18.53
CA ASN A 954 -52.78 31.53 -19.61
C ASN A 954 -53.50 32.38 -20.68
N ASN A 955 -54.65 31.89 -21.16
CA ASN A 955 -55.46 32.56 -22.19
C ASN A 955 -56.14 33.86 -21.73
N GLN A 956 -56.05 34.21 -20.44
CA GLN A 956 -56.55 35.46 -19.86
C GLN A 956 -55.42 36.47 -19.56
N VAL A 957 -54.15 36.06 -19.59
CA VAL A 957 -52.99 36.93 -19.30
C VAL A 957 -52.94 38.13 -20.27
N ASP A 958 -53.21 37.89 -21.55
CA ASP A 958 -53.27 38.93 -22.59
C ASP A 958 -54.26 40.06 -22.25
N LEU A 959 -55.36 39.77 -21.54
CA LEU A 959 -56.32 40.79 -21.13
C LEU A 959 -55.68 41.79 -20.15
N LEU A 960 -54.89 41.28 -19.20
CA LEU A 960 -54.22 42.11 -18.21
C LEU A 960 -53.05 42.88 -18.83
N VAL A 961 -52.20 42.21 -19.61
CA VAL A 961 -51.07 42.85 -20.32
C VAL A 961 -51.57 44.01 -21.20
N ASN A 962 -52.62 43.80 -21.99
CA ASN A 962 -53.18 44.85 -22.85
C ASN A 962 -53.84 46.00 -22.06
N ALA A 963 -54.50 45.69 -20.95
CA ALA A 963 -55.12 46.71 -20.10
C ALA A 963 -54.07 47.56 -19.37
N MET A 964 -53.02 46.93 -18.86
CA MET A 964 -51.93 47.57 -18.12
C MET A 964 -50.98 48.36 -19.04
N ALA A 965 -50.80 47.95 -20.29
CA ALA A 965 -50.00 48.67 -21.29
C ALA A 965 -50.51 50.09 -21.62
N ALA A 966 -51.73 50.45 -21.23
CA ALA A 966 -52.26 51.81 -21.36
C ALA A 966 -51.67 52.80 -20.34
N PHE A 967 -50.93 52.31 -19.36
CA PHE A 967 -50.37 53.06 -18.23
C PHE A 967 -48.85 52.89 -18.16
N GLU A 968 -48.20 53.76 -17.38
CA GLU A 968 -46.79 53.62 -17.05
C GLU A 968 -46.63 52.54 -15.98
N ALA A 969 -45.68 51.61 -16.18
CA ALA A 969 -45.42 50.54 -15.23
C ALA A 969 -44.92 51.13 -13.90
N PRO A 970 -45.39 50.62 -12.74
CA PRO A 970 -44.82 50.97 -11.45
C PRO A 970 -43.41 50.36 -11.33
N ASP A 971 -42.41 51.16 -10.96
CA ASP A 971 -41.01 50.72 -10.93
C ASP A 971 -40.44 50.79 -9.49
N GLY A 972 -40.17 49.63 -8.90
CA GLY A 972 -39.35 49.45 -7.69
C GLY A 972 -39.97 49.85 -6.34
N VAL A 973 -39.13 49.82 -5.29
CA VAL A 973 -39.58 50.04 -3.89
C VAL A 973 -40.28 51.39 -3.67
N GLY A 974 -41.52 51.33 -3.20
CA GLY A 974 -42.31 52.49 -2.79
C GLY A 974 -43.16 53.15 -3.87
N ASP A 975 -43.12 52.63 -5.10
CA ASP A 975 -44.08 53.00 -6.14
C ASP A 975 -45.44 52.34 -5.86
N VAL A 976 -46.51 53.14 -5.91
CA VAL A 976 -47.88 52.68 -5.67
C VAL A 976 -48.74 52.99 -6.88
N VAL A 977 -49.49 51.99 -7.37
CA VAL A 977 -50.46 52.24 -8.45
C VAL A 977 -51.47 53.29 -7.98
N PRO A 978 -51.61 54.43 -8.70
CA PRO A 978 -52.57 55.47 -8.34
C PRO A 978 -54.00 54.91 -8.28
N GLN A 979 -54.82 55.39 -7.33
CA GLN A 979 -56.19 54.90 -7.17
C GLN A 979 -57.03 55.02 -8.47
N GLU A 980 -56.79 56.06 -9.26
CA GLU A 980 -57.45 56.28 -10.55
C GLU A 980 -57.14 55.14 -11.55
N VAL A 981 -55.90 54.63 -11.55
CA VAL A 981 -55.49 53.49 -12.39
C VAL A 981 -56.06 52.18 -11.85
N LYS A 982 -56.08 51.98 -10.52
CA LYS A 982 -56.74 50.82 -9.89
C LYS A 982 -58.23 50.75 -10.24
N ASP A 983 -58.92 51.89 -10.24
CA ASP A 983 -60.35 51.98 -10.59
C ASP A 983 -60.59 51.66 -12.08
N GLU A 984 -59.68 52.04 -12.99
CA GLU A 984 -59.77 51.74 -14.42
C GLU A 984 -59.46 50.26 -14.74
N LEU A 985 -58.52 49.63 -14.03
CA LEU A 985 -58.16 48.22 -14.20
C LEU A 985 -59.15 47.25 -13.54
N GLN A 986 -60.03 47.72 -12.65
CA GLN A 986 -60.94 46.87 -11.87
C GLN A 986 -61.79 45.91 -12.73
N VAL A 987 -62.24 46.36 -13.91
CA VAL A 987 -63.06 45.52 -14.80
C VAL A 987 -62.22 44.41 -15.43
N ALA A 988 -61.00 44.71 -15.88
CA ALA A 988 -60.09 43.74 -16.46
C ALA A 988 -59.64 42.71 -15.41
N LEU A 989 -59.30 43.16 -14.20
CA LEU A 989 -58.96 42.27 -13.08
C LEU A 989 -60.11 41.32 -12.73
N ALA A 990 -61.35 41.82 -12.65
CA ALA A 990 -62.51 40.98 -12.34
C ALA A 990 -62.92 40.02 -13.47
N GLU A 991 -62.55 40.30 -14.72
CA GLU A 991 -62.81 39.45 -15.88
C GLU A 991 -61.70 38.41 -16.09
N ALA A 992 -60.45 38.76 -15.78
CA ALA A 992 -59.30 37.88 -15.94
C ALA A 992 -59.19 36.85 -14.80
N TRP A 993 -59.32 37.27 -13.54
CA TRP A 993 -59.13 36.40 -12.38
C TRP A 993 -60.40 35.60 -12.06
N GLN A 994 -60.26 34.29 -11.91
CA GLN A 994 -61.31 33.38 -11.46
C GLN A 994 -61.13 33.08 -9.97
N VAL A 995 -62.17 33.28 -9.17
CA VAL A 995 -62.13 32.89 -7.75
C VAL A 995 -62.36 31.39 -7.66
N SER A 996 -61.42 30.65 -7.03
CA SER A 996 -61.57 29.21 -6.78
C SER A 996 -62.71 28.87 -5.82
#